data_AF-A0A2G8LGY5-F1
#
_entry.id   AF-A0A2G8LGY5-F1
#
_cell.length_a   1.000
_cell.length_b   1.000
_cell.length_c   1.000
_cell.angle_alpha   90.00
_cell.angle_beta   90.00
_cell.angle_gamma   90.00
#
_symmetry.space_group_name_H-M   'P 1'
#
loop_
_entity.id
_entity.type
_entity.pdbx_description
1 polymer ?
#
loop_
_entity_poly.entity_id
_entity_poly.type
_entity_poly.pdbx_seq_one_letter_code
_entity_poly.pdbx_strand_id
1 'polypeptide(L)'
;MVPWTTGETSVEICLDWGRVVCILVYNDGKRFYKKLNEKFKKVAKDIFETMSGMSQPQEGEQYQEYSEDSTGNKGKVLDIASNRLKALSAKLQNNRKAIQGKNLLAEAENWRVASIEVKKGLEDALRTCRTNNDRITMKSALKQFNFMNLAMERRISENADLYEEILEHEVKINHLEKLNERMDEESKKKSSRVTGLEKHVEKVNAKLNEMKNKQKQMKTEMEKVKNAKVTQAAQAEIDKALATVNAQMEDVKAKAEQDIKLLNEKIETQEKEFQEKVASLEAEVEDCQSTITKLNIALDNLDCQLNDALDKQDEYANRLDVTENQSKAKQSRQESIREQYKDQLKNYKREVDTLEKELESMKQDMKSKEELIQTQEEKIAEILAQLKGVRRSPVQPAKDFAAPGSPNEFKQYIARLKSDYDHEIHMLQEHNAKEKLRSEAAMRRMTQEAHTQLNSIHKESLVLLRAINRFKDSTAAIFDKEGLADIGHEIKQMQNLTTDEVLSVYVRSARLLELKLSQAFMNKRLELKEALMPKQRSMAPAVNSEVNAEIDKLTKENETLNEKLEKDEKYQALLDRHKGMILHSSNLQRELKQLEEAFRKEMKKRDSKLRSMRGSLAEQARNHQVLVNRLEMSTVPEEPEKPDISQLKLKVKDQMKNLEMLQGALKENKISLELHTITVDIINQAMEVPEMRLRQMFERYSCLGGCRTRKGRKGVGETAGWGTSAE
;
A
#
# COMPACT_ATOMS: atom_id res chain seq x y z
N MET A 1 -24.88 12.36 51.38
CA MET A 1 -23.68 12.86 52.07
C MET A 1 -22.49 12.31 51.29
N VAL A 2 -21.59 13.20 50.80
CA VAL A 2 -20.29 12.93 50.12
C VAL A 2 -20.44 12.34 48.67
N PRO A 3 -19.51 12.60 47.70
CA PRO A 3 -19.67 13.68 46.72
C PRO A 3 -19.37 13.26 45.25
N TRP A 4 -19.63 14.19 44.33
CA TRP A 4 -19.19 14.15 42.94
C TRP A 4 -17.71 14.56 42.81
N THR A 5 -16.92 13.82 42.03
CA THR A 5 -15.65 14.30 41.44
C THR A 5 -15.55 13.92 39.98
N THR A 6 -15.07 14.89 39.21
CA THR A 6 -14.98 15.07 37.77
C THR A 6 -14.01 14.13 37.05
N GLY A 7 -14.44 13.63 35.89
CA GLY A 7 -13.58 12.94 34.92
C GLY A 7 -13.03 13.92 33.88
N GLU A 8 -11.88 14.52 34.21
CA GLU A 8 -11.03 15.30 33.29
C GLU A 8 -9.61 14.70 33.36
N THR A 9 -9.34 13.59 32.66
CA THR A 9 -7.96 13.07 32.54
C THR A 9 -7.66 12.38 31.21
N SER A 10 -8.66 12.08 30.37
CA SER A 10 -8.43 11.40 29.08
C SER A 10 -8.22 12.35 27.90
N VAL A 11 -8.53 13.65 28.04
CA VAL A 11 -8.37 14.65 26.96
C VAL A 11 -6.97 15.26 26.92
N GLU A 12 -6.24 15.32 28.05
CA GLU A 12 -4.89 15.90 28.08
C GLU A 12 -3.84 15.02 27.40
N ILE A 13 -3.96 13.69 27.46
CA ILE A 13 -2.96 12.77 26.89
C ILE A 13 -3.02 12.73 25.34
N CYS A 14 -4.21 12.92 24.75
CA CYS A 14 -4.35 13.00 23.28
C CYS A 14 -3.89 14.35 22.71
N LEU A 15 -3.97 15.44 23.49
CA LEU A 15 -3.49 16.76 23.06
C LEU A 15 -1.95 16.87 23.09
N ASP A 16 -1.28 16.12 23.96
CA ASP A 16 0.18 16.13 24.06
C ASP A 16 0.87 15.37 22.90
N TRP A 17 0.31 14.26 22.42
CA TRP A 17 0.83 13.58 21.22
C TRP A 17 0.60 14.39 19.94
N GLY A 18 -0.55 15.05 19.81
CA GLY A 18 -0.81 15.98 18.71
C GLY A 18 0.15 17.17 18.70
N ARG A 19 0.53 17.69 19.87
CA ARG A 19 1.54 18.75 20.00
C ARG A 19 2.94 18.28 19.62
N VAL A 20 3.37 17.08 20.00
CA VAL A 20 4.72 16.57 19.66
C VAL A 20 4.88 16.35 18.15
N VAL A 21 3.86 15.82 17.47
CA VAL A 21 3.89 15.62 16.01
C VAL A 21 3.82 16.97 15.27
N CYS A 22 3.00 17.92 15.73
CA CYS A 22 2.96 19.26 15.14
C CYS A 22 4.28 20.03 15.35
N ILE A 23 4.96 19.87 16.49
CA ILE A 23 6.26 20.50 16.77
C ILE A 23 7.37 19.89 15.90
N LEU A 24 7.36 18.57 15.64
CA LEU A 24 8.33 17.91 14.77
C LEU A 24 8.14 18.33 13.30
N VAL A 25 6.90 18.35 12.81
CA VAL A 25 6.58 18.80 11.43
C VAL A 25 6.87 20.30 11.26
N TYR A 26 6.57 21.13 12.26
CA TYR A 26 6.88 22.56 12.25
C TYR A 26 8.39 22.83 12.31
N ASN A 27 9.17 22.03 13.04
CA ASN A 27 10.62 22.17 13.14
C ASN A 27 11.34 21.71 11.86
N ASP A 28 10.87 20.65 11.20
CA ASP A 28 11.40 20.24 9.90
C ASP A 28 11.00 21.22 8.78
N GLY A 29 9.79 21.76 8.84
CA GLY A 29 9.36 22.90 8.02
C GLY A 29 10.26 24.13 8.22
N LYS A 30 10.58 24.50 9.47
CA LYS A 30 11.51 25.59 9.79
C LYS A 30 12.94 25.33 9.30
N ARG A 31 13.44 24.09 9.37
CA ARG A 31 14.77 23.72 8.83
C ARG A 31 14.80 23.83 7.31
N PHE A 32 13.73 23.40 6.64
CA PHE A 32 13.60 23.53 5.20
C PHE A 32 13.49 25.00 4.78
N TYR A 33 12.67 25.79 5.49
CA TYR A 33 12.51 27.22 5.25
C TYR A 33 13.80 28.00 5.55
N LYS A 34 14.57 27.62 6.58
CA LYS A 34 15.87 28.21 6.88
C LYS A 34 16.90 27.91 5.78
N LYS A 35 16.96 26.67 5.27
CA LYS A 35 17.80 26.31 4.10
C LYS A 35 17.38 27.05 2.83
N LEU A 36 16.08 27.22 2.61
CA LEU A 36 15.57 27.96 1.46
C LEU A 36 15.88 29.47 1.58
N ASN A 37 15.73 30.04 2.77
CA ASN A 37 16.04 31.43 3.08
C ASN A 37 17.55 31.71 3.03
N GLU A 38 18.41 30.77 3.44
CA GLU A 38 19.87 30.88 3.24
C GLU A 38 20.27 30.84 1.77
N LYS A 39 19.62 29.97 0.96
CA LYS A 39 19.81 29.97 -0.50
C LYS A 39 19.33 31.28 -1.12
N PHE A 40 18.19 31.81 -0.69
CA PHE A 40 17.69 33.10 -1.15
C PHE A 40 18.58 34.27 -0.72
N LYS A 41 19.09 34.28 0.52
CA LYS A 41 20.06 35.28 0.98
C LYS A 41 21.36 35.23 0.20
N LYS A 42 21.83 34.04 -0.17
CA LYS A 42 23.03 33.87 -0.99
C LYS A 42 22.80 34.43 -2.40
N VAL A 43 21.68 34.09 -3.03
CA VAL A 43 21.30 34.63 -4.35
C VAL A 43 21.09 36.16 -4.29
N ALA A 44 20.44 36.66 -3.24
CA ALA A 44 20.24 38.10 -3.04
C ALA A 44 21.57 38.84 -2.80
N LYS A 45 22.51 38.24 -2.06
CA LYS A 45 23.86 38.77 -1.85
C LYS A 45 24.66 38.80 -3.15
N ASP A 46 24.61 37.73 -3.95
CA ASP A 46 25.29 37.66 -5.25
C ASP A 46 24.71 38.72 -6.21
N ILE A 47 23.39 38.94 -6.21
CA ILE A 47 22.73 40.00 -6.98
C ILE A 47 23.15 41.38 -6.47
N PHE A 48 23.19 41.58 -5.15
CA PHE A 48 23.55 42.87 -4.53
C PHE A 48 25.03 43.23 -4.72
N GLU A 49 25.95 42.27 -4.67
CA GLU A 49 27.37 42.46 -4.99
C GLU A 49 27.57 42.76 -6.48
N THR A 50 26.79 42.12 -7.35
CA THR A 50 26.81 42.41 -8.79
C THR A 50 26.30 43.83 -9.10
N MET A 51 25.25 44.29 -8.40
CA MET A 51 24.72 45.65 -8.58
C MET A 51 25.56 46.73 -7.86
N SER A 52 26.17 46.41 -6.72
CA SER A 52 27.12 47.30 -6.03
C SER A 52 28.40 47.49 -6.83
N GLY A 53 28.88 46.45 -7.53
CA GLY A 53 29.98 46.55 -8.48
C GLY A 53 29.69 47.40 -9.71
N MET A 54 28.41 47.68 -10.01
CA MET A 54 27.99 48.62 -11.06
C MET A 54 27.83 50.06 -10.55
N SER A 55 27.84 50.28 -9.24
CA SER A 55 27.43 51.55 -8.62
C SER A 55 28.55 52.25 -7.83
N GLN A 56 29.79 51.76 -7.84
CA GLN A 56 30.91 52.49 -7.26
C GLN A 56 31.41 53.58 -8.23
N PRO A 57 31.32 54.88 -7.86
CA PRO A 57 32.07 55.92 -8.55
C PRO A 57 33.55 55.71 -8.22
N GLN A 58 34.40 55.67 -9.24
CA GLN A 58 35.85 55.76 -9.05
C GLN A 58 36.16 57.16 -8.52
N GLU A 59 36.35 57.28 -7.21
CA GLU A 59 37.05 58.41 -6.63
C GLU A 59 38.53 58.08 -6.54
N GLY A 60 39.35 58.93 -7.16
CA GLY A 60 40.77 59.02 -6.88
C GLY A 60 41.67 58.75 -8.07
N GLU A 61 41.70 59.65 -9.05
CA GLU A 61 42.97 60.06 -9.64
C GLU A 61 42.88 61.50 -10.16
N GLN A 62 43.86 62.29 -9.75
CA GLN A 62 43.92 63.74 -9.85
C GLN A 62 44.29 64.19 -11.27
N TYR A 63 43.61 65.25 -11.71
CA TYR A 63 44.08 66.36 -12.55
C TYR A 63 45.21 66.10 -13.56
N GLN A 64 44.84 66.07 -14.85
CA GLN A 64 45.46 66.98 -15.82
C GLN A 64 44.49 67.25 -16.99
N GLU A 65 44.30 68.54 -17.26
CA GLU A 65 43.58 69.08 -18.42
C GLU A 65 44.12 68.49 -19.74
N TYR A 66 43.24 68.14 -20.67
CA TYR A 66 43.20 68.69 -22.04
C TYR A 66 42.12 67.97 -22.90
N SER A 67 41.35 68.81 -23.58
CA SER A 67 40.59 68.63 -24.82
C SER A 67 39.53 67.53 -24.97
N GLU A 68 38.36 68.03 -25.38
CA GLU A 68 37.27 67.41 -26.14
C GLU A 68 37.71 66.27 -27.08
N ASP A 69 37.50 65.02 -26.67
CA ASP A 69 37.03 63.92 -27.52
C ASP A 69 36.87 62.64 -26.69
N SER A 70 35.65 62.34 -26.21
CA SER A 70 35.38 61.07 -25.52
C SER A 70 34.02 60.44 -25.84
N THR A 71 33.64 60.42 -27.12
CA THR A 71 32.67 59.42 -27.62
C THR A 71 33.29 58.02 -27.76
N GLY A 72 34.62 57.88 -27.64
CA GLY A 72 35.33 56.60 -27.75
C GLY A 72 35.33 55.70 -26.50
N ASN A 73 35.11 56.23 -25.29
CA ASN A 73 35.29 55.43 -24.06
C ASN A 73 33.99 54.77 -23.55
N LYS A 74 32.82 55.35 -23.86
CA LYS A 74 31.53 54.69 -23.62
C LYS A 74 31.33 53.48 -24.53
N GLY A 75 31.87 53.52 -25.76
CA GLY A 75 31.87 52.40 -26.70
C GLY A 75 32.65 51.19 -26.17
N LYS A 76 33.84 51.40 -25.57
CA LYS A 76 34.63 50.31 -24.99
C LYS A 76 33.97 49.67 -23.77
N VAL A 77 33.34 50.46 -22.90
CA VAL A 77 32.60 49.91 -21.74
C VAL A 77 31.35 49.17 -22.20
N LEU A 78 30.63 49.68 -23.20
CA LEU A 78 29.49 48.99 -23.82
C LEU A 78 29.91 47.74 -24.59
N ASP A 79 31.06 47.72 -25.26
CA ASP A 79 31.59 46.54 -25.94
C ASP A 79 32.10 45.50 -24.95
N ILE A 80 32.74 45.90 -23.86
CA ILE A 80 33.14 44.97 -22.78
C ILE A 80 31.90 44.40 -22.08
N ALA A 81 30.88 45.22 -21.83
CA ALA A 81 29.61 44.77 -21.28
C ALA A 81 28.85 43.87 -22.26
N SER A 82 28.82 44.20 -23.56
CA SER A 82 28.20 43.42 -24.63
C SER A 82 28.92 42.09 -24.86
N ASN A 83 30.26 42.09 -24.81
CA ASN A 83 31.06 40.88 -24.91
C ASN A 83 30.94 40.02 -23.64
N ARG A 84 30.84 40.61 -22.45
CA ARG A 84 30.49 39.88 -21.22
C ARG A 84 29.07 39.34 -21.25
N LEU A 85 28.11 40.08 -21.81
CA LEU A 85 26.72 39.63 -21.97
C LEU A 85 26.61 38.52 -23.01
N LYS A 86 27.37 38.59 -24.11
CA LYS A 86 27.50 37.51 -25.10
C LYS A 86 28.21 36.30 -24.51
N ALA A 87 29.25 36.49 -23.69
CA ALA A 87 29.92 35.40 -22.98
C ALA A 87 29.03 34.76 -21.90
N LEU A 88 28.22 35.55 -21.19
CA LEU A 88 27.21 35.08 -20.24
C LEU A 88 26.04 34.40 -20.95
N SER A 89 25.60 34.91 -22.10
CA SER A 89 24.58 34.30 -22.96
C SER A 89 25.07 32.99 -23.56
N ALA A 90 26.33 32.92 -24.01
CA ALA A 90 26.97 31.69 -24.46
C ALA A 90 27.17 30.70 -23.31
N LYS A 91 27.55 31.15 -22.11
CA LYS A 91 27.59 30.32 -20.89
C LYS A 91 26.20 29.85 -20.47
N LEU A 92 25.16 30.68 -20.61
CA LEU A 92 23.77 30.34 -20.35
C LEU A 92 23.22 29.36 -21.40
N GLN A 93 23.58 29.51 -22.68
CA GLN A 93 23.24 28.55 -23.73
C GLN A 93 23.98 27.23 -23.55
N ASN A 94 25.26 27.25 -23.18
CA ASN A 94 26.02 26.05 -22.86
C ASN A 94 25.49 25.37 -21.59
N ASN A 95 25.11 26.15 -20.57
CA ASN A 95 24.43 25.63 -19.39
C ASN A 95 23.02 25.12 -19.72
N ARG A 96 22.27 25.76 -20.63
CA ARG A 96 20.94 25.30 -21.08
C ARG A 96 21.04 24.02 -21.90
N LYS A 97 22.06 23.86 -22.75
CA LYS A 97 22.38 22.61 -23.45
C LYS A 97 22.87 21.53 -22.47
N ALA A 98 23.67 21.88 -21.47
CA ALA A 98 24.08 20.96 -20.41
C ALA A 98 22.91 20.58 -19.48
N ILE A 99 21.94 21.47 -19.24
CA ILE A 99 20.71 21.21 -18.47
C ILE A 99 19.74 20.35 -19.31
N GLN A 100 19.62 20.59 -20.61
CA GLN A 100 18.88 19.71 -21.52
C GLN A 100 19.54 18.32 -21.63
N GLY A 101 20.87 18.25 -21.68
CA GLY A 101 21.62 16.97 -21.62
C GLY A 101 21.50 16.25 -20.27
N LYS A 102 21.45 17.01 -19.15
CA LYS A 102 21.19 16.47 -17.81
C LYS A 102 19.76 15.94 -17.66
N ASN A 103 18.77 16.58 -18.28
CA ASN A 103 17.39 16.09 -18.29
C ASN A 103 17.21 14.90 -19.24
N LEU A 104 17.93 14.87 -20.37
CA LEU A 104 17.96 13.72 -21.27
C LEU A 104 18.48 12.49 -20.54
N LEU A 105 19.62 12.54 -19.85
CA LEU A 105 20.15 11.39 -19.10
C LEU A 105 19.48 11.16 -17.72
N ALA A 106 18.57 12.03 -17.28
CA ALA A 106 17.80 11.84 -16.05
C ALA A 106 16.66 10.83 -16.25
N GLU A 107 16.18 10.67 -17.47
CA GLU A 107 15.24 9.61 -17.82
C GLU A 107 15.96 8.27 -17.92
N ALA A 108 15.42 7.27 -17.22
CA ALA A 108 16.00 5.94 -17.12
C ALA A 108 16.27 5.30 -18.50
N GLU A 109 15.36 5.49 -19.45
CA GLU A 109 15.49 4.91 -20.79
C GLU A 109 16.62 5.56 -21.59
N ASN A 110 16.75 6.88 -21.51
CA ASN A 110 17.80 7.61 -22.20
C ASN A 110 19.19 7.28 -21.62
N TRP A 111 19.31 7.08 -20.30
CA TRP A 111 20.55 6.56 -19.70
C TRP A 111 20.86 5.15 -20.21
N ARG A 112 19.86 4.28 -20.31
CA ARG A 112 20.02 2.90 -20.79
C ARG A 112 20.51 2.84 -22.22
N VAL A 113 19.95 3.67 -23.10
CA VAL A 113 20.39 3.77 -24.51
C VAL A 113 21.82 4.32 -24.59
N ALA A 114 22.11 5.41 -23.88
CA ALA A 114 23.44 6.01 -23.86
C ALA A 114 24.50 5.06 -23.28
N SER A 115 24.15 4.26 -22.26
CA SER A 115 25.10 3.35 -21.63
C SER A 115 25.49 2.18 -22.52
N ILE A 116 24.55 1.69 -23.33
CA ILE A 116 24.80 0.68 -24.37
C ILE A 116 25.78 1.22 -25.41
N GLU A 117 25.58 2.45 -25.88
CA GLU A 117 26.47 3.08 -26.88
C GLU A 117 27.89 3.29 -26.35
N VAL A 118 28.03 3.81 -25.12
CA VAL A 118 29.34 4.01 -24.49
C VAL A 118 30.05 2.68 -24.25
N LYS A 119 29.33 1.66 -23.76
CA LYS A 119 29.89 0.32 -23.57
C LYS A 119 30.41 -0.26 -24.89
N LYS A 120 29.60 -0.19 -25.95
CA LYS A 120 29.98 -0.65 -27.29
C LYS A 120 31.20 0.10 -27.81
N GLY A 121 31.26 1.43 -27.64
CA GLY A 121 32.42 2.24 -28.02
C GLY A 121 33.70 1.84 -27.27
N LEU A 122 33.62 1.53 -25.98
CA LEU A 122 34.75 1.05 -25.19
C LEU A 122 35.19 -0.36 -25.60
N GLU A 123 34.26 -1.25 -25.93
CA GLU A 123 34.56 -2.59 -26.46
C GLU A 123 35.22 -2.53 -27.84
N ASP A 124 34.75 -1.65 -28.73
CA ASP A 124 35.33 -1.43 -30.05
C ASP A 124 36.71 -0.75 -29.98
N ALA A 125 36.89 0.21 -29.07
CA ALA A 125 38.19 0.81 -28.77
C ALA A 125 39.18 -0.25 -28.27
N LEU A 126 38.75 -1.12 -27.35
CA LEU A 126 39.57 -2.21 -26.83
C LEU A 126 40.06 -3.17 -27.93
N ARG A 127 39.21 -3.47 -28.93
CA ARG A 127 39.57 -4.31 -30.08
C ARG A 127 40.56 -3.65 -31.04
N THR A 128 40.52 -2.32 -31.15
CA THR A 128 41.33 -1.54 -32.09
C THR A 128 42.65 -1.03 -31.50
N CYS A 129 42.83 -1.08 -30.18
CA CYS A 129 44.08 -0.73 -29.50
C CYS A 129 45.27 -1.58 -29.97
N ARG A 130 46.30 -0.90 -30.49
CA ARG A 130 47.53 -1.52 -31.02
C ARG A 130 48.55 -1.86 -29.95
N THR A 131 48.61 -1.09 -28.86
CA THR A 131 49.57 -1.32 -27.77
C THR A 131 48.92 -2.04 -26.59
N ASN A 132 49.72 -2.78 -25.83
CA ASN A 132 49.22 -3.48 -24.64
C ASN A 132 48.81 -2.49 -23.53
N ASN A 133 49.51 -1.37 -23.39
CA ASN A 133 49.18 -0.33 -22.42
C ASN A 133 47.81 0.30 -22.72
N ASP A 134 47.49 0.60 -23.98
CA ASP A 134 46.18 1.12 -24.36
C ASP A 134 45.07 0.10 -24.08
N ARG A 135 45.32 -1.19 -24.31
CA ARG A 135 44.36 -2.25 -23.98
C ARG A 135 44.11 -2.36 -22.48
N ILE A 136 45.16 -2.24 -21.65
CA ILE A 136 45.02 -2.26 -20.19
C ILE A 136 44.19 -1.04 -19.74
N THR A 137 44.48 0.14 -20.29
CA THR A 137 43.72 1.37 -20.01
C THR A 137 42.24 1.24 -20.43
N MET A 138 41.95 0.70 -21.62
CA MET A 138 40.58 0.48 -22.09
C MET A 138 39.84 -0.59 -21.28
N LYS A 139 40.52 -1.66 -20.83
CA LYS A 139 39.94 -2.64 -19.90
C LYS A 139 39.61 -2.00 -18.56
N SER A 140 40.47 -1.12 -18.04
CA SER A 140 40.22 -0.39 -16.80
C SER A 140 39.04 0.57 -16.95
N ALA A 141 38.97 1.33 -18.05
CA ALA A 141 37.86 2.22 -18.36
C ALA A 141 36.53 1.46 -18.50
N LEU A 142 36.52 0.31 -19.18
CA LEU A 142 35.34 -0.56 -19.30
C LEU A 142 34.90 -1.11 -17.93
N LYS A 143 35.85 -1.49 -17.07
CA LYS A 143 35.55 -1.95 -15.70
C LYS A 143 34.93 -0.82 -14.85
N GLN A 144 35.49 0.38 -14.90
CA GLN A 144 34.95 1.55 -14.21
C GLN A 144 33.57 1.94 -14.74
N PHE A 145 33.38 1.90 -16.06
CA PHE A 145 32.11 2.18 -16.70
C PHE A 145 31.02 1.17 -16.29
N ASN A 146 31.34 -0.13 -16.27
CA ASN A 146 30.41 -1.16 -15.80
C ASN A 146 30.01 -0.97 -14.33
N PHE A 147 30.93 -0.55 -13.47
CA PHE A 147 30.62 -0.22 -12.07
C PHE A 147 29.67 0.98 -11.98
N MET A 148 29.94 2.04 -12.75
CA MET A 148 29.06 3.22 -12.81
C MET A 148 27.67 2.88 -13.35
N ASN A 149 27.60 2.03 -14.39
CA ASN A 149 26.33 1.60 -14.96
C ASN A 149 25.49 0.81 -13.94
N LEU A 150 26.11 -0.12 -13.20
CA LEU A 150 25.43 -0.86 -12.14
C LEU A 150 24.94 0.05 -11.00
N ALA A 151 25.73 1.06 -10.61
CA ALA A 151 25.33 2.04 -9.60
C ALA A 151 24.15 2.90 -10.07
N MET A 152 24.14 3.30 -11.35
CA MET A 152 23.04 4.04 -11.94
C MET A 152 21.77 3.20 -12.10
N GLU A 153 21.88 1.93 -12.49
CA GLU A 153 20.74 1.00 -12.54
C GLU A 153 20.10 0.80 -11.15
N ARG A 154 20.91 0.66 -10.09
CA ARG A 154 20.40 0.63 -8.71
C ARG A 154 19.65 1.90 -8.34
N ARG A 155 20.24 3.06 -8.64
CA ARG A 155 19.60 4.36 -8.35
C ARG A 155 18.31 4.56 -9.15
N ILE A 156 18.25 4.10 -10.40
CA ILE A 156 17.05 4.12 -11.23
C ILE A 156 15.97 3.25 -10.59
N SER A 157 16.32 2.05 -10.11
CA SER A 157 15.39 1.16 -9.39
C SER A 157 14.87 1.82 -8.11
N GLU A 158 15.76 2.36 -7.27
CA GLU A 158 15.38 3.07 -6.04
C GLU A 158 14.45 4.25 -6.33
N ASN A 159 14.72 5.02 -7.38
CA ASN A 159 13.83 6.10 -7.80
C ASN A 159 12.47 5.57 -8.26
N ALA A 160 12.42 4.45 -8.97
CA ALA A 160 11.16 3.85 -9.42
C ALA A 160 10.31 3.38 -8.22
N ASP A 161 10.94 2.78 -7.21
CA ASP A 161 10.28 2.38 -5.96
C ASP A 161 9.73 3.61 -5.21
N LEU A 162 10.53 4.69 -5.12
CA LEU A 162 10.08 5.95 -4.52
C LEU A 162 8.92 6.61 -5.28
N TYR A 163 8.92 6.55 -6.62
CA TYR A 163 7.79 7.04 -7.42
C TYR A 163 6.51 6.21 -7.19
N GLU A 164 6.65 4.90 -6.99
CA GLU A 164 5.53 4.05 -6.63
C GLU A 164 4.99 4.38 -5.24
N GLU A 165 5.87 4.59 -4.25
CA GLU A 165 5.46 5.05 -2.91
C GLU A 165 4.72 6.41 -2.97
N ILE A 166 5.23 7.37 -3.75
CA ILE A 166 4.57 8.66 -3.95
C ILE A 166 3.17 8.47 -4.53
N LEU A 167 3.02 7.66 -5.58
CA LEU A 167 1.71 7.37 -6.18
C LEU A 167 0.76 6.68 -5.18
N GLU A 168 1.25 5.73 -4.38
CA GLU A 168 0.43 5.12 -3.33
C GLU A 168 -0.02 6.14 -2.29
N HIS A 169 0.85 7.07 -1.91
CA HIS A 169 0.50 8.16 -1.00
C HIS A 169 -0.50 9.13 -1.61
N GLU A 170 -0.38 9.48 -2.89
CA GLU A 170 -1.36 10.31 -3.61
C GLU A 170 -2.74 9.64 -3.67
N VAL A 171 -2.80 8.32 -3.90
CA VAL A 171 -4.06 7.57 -3.86
C VAL A 171 -4.67 7.57 -2.44
N LYS A 172 -3.84 7.39 -1.40
CA LYS A 172 -4.30 7.47 0.00
C LYS A 172 -4.84 8.86 0.34
N ILE A 173 -4.16 9.92 -0.09
CA ILE A 173 -4.61 11.32 0.10
C ILE A 173 -5.97 11.52 -0.58
N ASN A 174 -6.11 11.13 -1.85
CA ASN A 174 -7.38 11.22 -2.57
C ASN A 174 -8.52 10.43 -1.88
N HIS A 175 -8.21 9.27 -1.27
CA HIS A 175 -9.20 8.50 -0.52
C HIS A 175 -9.63 9.21 0.76
N LEU A 176 -8.67 9.78 1.50
CA LEU A 176 -8.94 10.56 2.69
C LEU A 176 -9.74 11.83 2.38
N GLU A 177 -9.43 12.54 1.29
CA GLU A 177 -10.20 13.70 0.84
C GLU A 177 -11.66 13.33 0.54
N LYS A 178 -11.90 12.25 -0.21
CA LYS A 178 -13.26 11.75 -0.47
C LYS A 178 -13.99 11.32 0.79
N LEU A 179 -13.29 10.73 1.75
CA LEU A 179 -13.88 10.32 3.03
C LEU A 179 -14.25 11.55 3.86
N ASN A 180 -13.41 12.59 3.84
CA ASN A 180 -13.67 13.85 4.50
C ASN A 180 -14.88 14.58 3.88
N GLU A 181 -15.00 14.62 2.55
CA GLU A 181 -16.17 15.15 1.85
C GLU A 181 -17.47 14.44 2.28
N ARG A 182 -17.46 13.10 2.39
CA ARG A 182 -18.61 12.34 2.88
C ARG A 182 -18.96 12.67 4.32
N MET A 183 -17.96 12.81 5.19
CA MET A 183 -18.19 13.21 6.59
C MET A 183 -18.78 14.62 6.67
N ASP A 184 -18.33 15.56 5.85
CA ASP A 184 -18.89 16.90 5.77
C ASP A 184 -20.35 16.90 5.29
N GLU A 185 -20.68 16.07 4.30
CA GLU A 185 -22.07 15.88 3.85
C GLU A 185 -22.96 15.27 4.93
N GLU A 186 -22.48 14.26 5.66
CA GLU A 186 -23.21 13.67 6.79
C GLU A 186 -23.38 14.66 7.93
N SER A 187 -22.35 15.46 8.23
CA SER A 187 -22.41 16.51 9.23
C SER A 187 -23.45 17.58 8.86
N LYS A 188 -23.47 18.03 7.60
CA LYS A 188 -24.50 18.94 7.07
C LYS A 188 -25.91 18.33 7.18
N LYS A 189 -26.09 17.05 6.85
CA LYS A 189 -27.38 16.34 6.99
C LYS A 189 -27.82 16.29 8.46
N LYS A 190 -26.93 15.90 9.38
CA LYS A 190 -27.21 15.87 10.83
C LYS A 190 -27.57 17.25 11.37
N SER A 191 -26.83 18.29 10.98
CA SER A 191 -27.12 19.68 11.33
C SER A 191 -28.50 20.14 10.82
N SER A 192 -28.86 19.81 9.57
CA SER A 192 -30.19 20.10 9.03
C SER A 192 -31.33 19.37 9.76
N ARG A 193 -31.07 18.17 10.27
CA ARG A 193 -32.03 17.40 11.06
C ARG A 193 -32.20 17.98 12.47
N VAL A 194 -31.11 18.40 13.12
CA VAL A 194 -31.14 19.06 14.43
C VAL A 194 -31.94 20.36 14.34
N THR A 195 -31.65 21.22 13.36
CA THR A 195 -32.41 22.47 13.15
C THR A 195 -33.89 22.22 12.84
N GLY A 196 -34.22 21.13 12.13
CA GLY A 196 -35.60 20.70 11.92
C GLY A 196 -36.30 20.27 13.22
N LEU A 197 -35.61 19.53 14.09
CA LEU A 197 -36.11 19.13 15.40
C LEU A 197 -36.28 20.32 16.34
N GLU A 198 -35.33 21.26 16.37
CA GLU A 198 -35.43 22.51 17.15
C GLU A 198 -36.71 23.28 16.79
N LYS A 199 -36.98 23.48 15.50
CA LYS A 199 -38.23 24.12 15.03
C LYS A 199 -39.49 23.33 15.42
N HIS A 200 -39.40 22.00 15.46
CA HIS A 200 -40.53 21.17 15.91
C HIS A 200 -40.77 21.33 17.41
N VAL A 201 -39.71 21.33 18.22
CA VAL A 201 -39.80 21.57 19.68
C VAL A 201 -40.40 22.95 19.96
N GLU A 202 -39.98 23.99 19.24
CA GLU A 202 -40.57 25.34 19.34
C GLU A 202 -42.08 25.33 19.07
N LYS A 203 -42.53 24.65 18.00
CA LYS A 203 -43.96 24.53 17.67
C LYS A 203 -44.76 23.77 18.72
N VAL A 204 -44.20 22.68 19.26
CA VAL A 204 -44.86 21.90 20.32
C VAL A 204 -44.96 22.73 21.61
N ASN A 205 -43.91 23.46 21.98
CA ASN A 205 -43.92 24.34 23.14
C ASN A 205 -44.95 25.47 22.99
N ALA A 206 -45.09 26.06 21.79
CA ALA A 206 -46.13 27.05 21.51
C ALA A 206 -47.55 26.47 21.72
N LYS A 207 -47.83 25.27 21.18
CA LYS A 207 -49.12 24.58 21.38
C LYS A 207 -49.37 24.22 22.84
N LEU A 208 -48.34 23.78 23.57
CA LEU A 208 -48.45 23.47 24.99
C LEU A 208 -48.86 24.70 25.81
N ASN A 209 -48.29 25.86 25.50
CA ASN A 209 -48.62 27.12 26.14
C ASN A 209 -50.06 27.57 25.83
N GLU A 210 -50.52 27.40 24.59
CA GLU A 210 -51.91 27.67 24.20
C GLU A 210 -52.91 26.79 24.97
N MET A 211 -52.62 25.48 25.09
CA MET A 211 -53.45 24.53 25.85
C MET A 211 -53.49 24.84 27.34
N LYS A 212 -52.35 25.22 27.95
CA LYS A 212 -52.30 25.70 29.34
C LYS A 212 -53.17 26.92 29.57
N ASN A 213 -53.22 27.84 28.61
CA ASN A 213 -54.08 29.03 28.69
C ASN A 213 -55.56 28.68 28.60
N LYS A 214 -55.96 27.78 27.68
CA LYS A 214 -57.33 27.26 27.59
C LYS A 214 -57.76 26.53 28.87
N GLN A 215 -56.87 25.74 29.47
CA GLN A 215 -57.14 25.07 30.74
C GLN A 215 -57.41 26.05 31.89
N LYS A 216 -56.68 27.18 31.94
CA LYS A 216 -56.92 28.24 32.94
C LYS A 216 -58.28 28.93 32.74
N GLN A 217 -58.68 29.16 31.50
CA GLN A 217 -60.00 29.73 31.15
C GLN A 217 -61.14 28.78 31.56
N MET A 218 -61.04 27.49 31.24
CA MET A 218 -62.07 26.51 31.62
C MET A 218 -62.24 26.37 33.14
N LYS A 219 -61.14 26.42 33.91
CA LYS A 219 -61.21 26.39 35.38
C LYS A 219 -61.97 27.60 35.94
N THR A 220 -61.70 28.79 35.41
CA THR A 220 -62.37 30.03 35.84
C THR A 220 -63.85 30.08 35.42
N GLU A 221 -64.24 29.41 34.34
CA GLU A 221 -65.64 29.24 33.95
C GLU A 221 -66.38 28.21 34.82
N MET A 222 -65.76 27.08 35.15
CA MET A 222 -66.35 26.09 36.08
C MET A 222 -66.60 26.67 37.48
N GLU A 223 -65.70 27.52 37.98
CA GLU A 223 -65.87 28.20 39.29
C GLU A 223 -67.12 29.12 39.30
N LYS A 224 -67.48 29.72 38.16
CA LYS A 224 -68.67 30.58 38.02
C LYS A 224 -69.96 29.78 37.96
N VAL A 225 -69.94 28.59 37.36
CA VAL A 225 -71.11 27.70 37.23
C VAL A 225 -71.47 27.05 38.58
N LYS A 226 -70.50 26.86 39.48
CA LYS A 226 -70.72 26.22 40.80
C LYS A 226 -71.49 27.08 41.81
N ASN A 227 -71.73 28.36 41.54
CA ASN A 227 -72.33 29.33 42.48
C ASN A 227 -73.80 29.72 42.19
N ALA A 228 -74.55 28.97 41.37
CA ALA A 228 -75.95 29.32 41.07
C ALA A 228 -76.91 28.11 41.09
N LYS A 229 -77.71 27.97 42.18
CA LYS A 229 -79.19 27.82 42.18
C LYS A 229 -79.78 27.41 43.54
N VAL A 230 -80.95 27.97 43.82
CA VAL A 230 -81.72 28.01 45.07
C VAL A 230 -83.14 27.44 44.83
N THR A 231 -83.57 26.59 45.79
CA THR A 231 -84.89 26.16 46.33
C THR A 231 -86.20 26.01 45.51
N GLN A 232 -87.01 25.01 45.91
CA GLN A 232 -88.46 24.84 45.62
C GLN A 232 -89.21 24.31 46.87
N ALA A 233 -90.50 24.67 47.03
CA ALA A 233 -91.40 24.24 48.12
C ALA A 233 -92.87 24.01 47.68
N ALA A 234 -93.48 22.94 48.24
CA ALA A 234 -94.88 22.60 48.56
C ALA A 234 -95.96 22.58 47.44
N GLN A 235 -96.68 21.50 47.08
CA GLN A 235 -97.18 20.24 47.70
C GLN A 235 -98.53 20.35 48.45
N ALA A 236 -99.62 20.66 47.73
CA ALA A 236 -101.02 20.43 48.14
C ALA A 236 -102.03 20.37 46.95
N GLU A 237 -101.63 19.81 45.79
CA GLU A 237 -102.49 19.56 44.62
C GLU A 237 -102.46 18.07 44.19
N ILE A 238 -102.12 17.19 45.14
CA ILE A 238 -101.68 15.81 44.87
C ILE A 238 -102.85 14.86 44.59
N ASP A 239 -104.01 15.09 45.18
CA ASP A 239 -105.03 14.05 45.23
C ASP A 239 -105.98 14.06 44.03
N LYS A 240 -106.02 15.15 43.25
CA LYS A 240 -106.73 15.20 41.97
C LYS A 240 -105.82 14.96 40.77
N ALA A 241 -104.52 15.21 40.93
CA ALA A 241 -103.49 14.84 39.97
C ALA A 241 -103.28 13.32 39.93
N LEU A 242 -103.42 12.58 41.04
CA LEU A 242 -103.16 11.13 41.13
C LEU A 242 -103.87 10.24 40.08
N ALA A 243 -105.08 10.59 39.64
CA ALA A 243 -105.81 9.81 38.63
C ALA A 243 -105.35 10.10 37.19
N THR A 244 -105.03 11.35 36.86
CA THR A 244 -104.46 11.75 35.57
C THR A 244 -102.96 11.40 35.49
N VAL A 245 -102.26 11.49 36.62
CA VAL A 245 -100.88 11.06 36.81
C VAL A 245 -100.79 9.57 36.63
N ASN A 246 -101.66 8.71 37.18
CA ASN A 246 -101.56 7.26 36.93
C ASN A 246 -101.69 6.87 35.44
N ALA A 247 -102.54 7.57 34.66
CA ALA A 247 -102.63 7.36 33.21
C ALA A 247 -101.40 7.93 32.47
N GLN A 248 -100.89 9.09 32.87
CA GLN A 248 -99.63 9.65 32.36
C GLN A 248 -98.39 8.88 32.83
N MET A 249 -98.46 8.17 33.96
CA MET A 249 -97.39 7.39 34.55
C MET A 249 -97.21 6.09 33.79
N GLU A 250 -98.29 5.46 33.32
CA GLU A 250 -98.19 4.31 32.42
C GLU A 250 -97.65 4.72 31.03
N ASP A 251 -98.01 5.88 30.48
CA ASP A 251 -97.40 6.41 29.25
C ASP A 251 -95.92 6.83 29.44
N VAL A 252 -95.59 7.44 30.57
CA VAL A 252 -94.20 7.82 30.93
C VAL A 252 -93.37 6.58 31.25
N LYS A 253 -93.97 5.54 31.84
CA LYS A 253 -93.31 4.26 32.12
C LYS A 253 -93.10 3.45 30.85
N ALA A 254 -94.06 3.43 29.94
CA ALA A 254 -93.89 2.84 28.60
C ALA A 254 -92.79 3.57 27.79
N LYS A 255 -92.76 4.91 27.84
CA LYS A 255 -91.66 5.70 27.25
C LYS A 255 -90.32 5.46 27.94
N ALA A 256 -90.29 5.41 29.28
CA ALA A 256 -89.07 5.14 30.03
C ALA A 256 -88.55 3.73 29.74
N GLU A 257 -89.41 2.72 29.63
CA GLU A 257 -89.03 1.35 29.25
C GLU A 257 -88.49 1.29 27.81
N GLN A 258 -89.07 2.05 26.88
CA GLN A 258 -88.57 2.17 25.51
C GLN A 258 -87.23 2.91 25.43
N ASP A 259 -87.07 3.99 26.19
CA ASP A 259 -85.82 4.74 26.30
C ASP A 259 -84.72 3.93 26.99
N ILE A 260 -85.07 3.13 28.01
CA ILE A 260 -84.16 2.18 28.66
C ILE A 260 -83.70 1.11 27.67
N LYS A 261 -84.59 0.57 26.83
CA LYS A 261 -84.21 -0.37 25.76
C LYS A 261 -83.25 0.27 24.75
N LEU A 262 -83.57 1.47 24.26
CA LEU A 262 -82.72 2.21 23.32
C LEU A 262 -81.36 2.57 23.93
N LEU A 263 -81.32 2.91 25.22
CA LEU A 263 -80.07 3.17 25.95
C LEU A 263 -79.25 1.89 26.10
N ASN A 264 -79.88 0.76 26.44
CA ASN A 264 -79.19 -0.52 26.55
C ASN A 264 -78.62 -0.97 25.20
N GLU A 265 -79.37 -0.85 24.10
CA GLU A 265 -78.87 -1.15 22.75
C GLU A 265 -77.69 -0.24 22.34
N LYS A 266 -77.72 1.04 22.74
CA LYS A 266 -76.61 1.99 22.53
C LYS A 266 -75.39 1.65 23.38
N ILE A 267 -75.59 1.18 24.61
CA ILE A 267 -74.51 0.73 25.48
C ILE A 267 -73.87 -0.54 24.92
N GLU A 268 -74.68 -1.51 24.48
CA GLU A 268 -74.20 -2.76 23.87
C GLU A 268 -73.38 -2.51 22.59
N THR A 269 -73.86 -1.60 21.74
CA THR A 269 -73.13 -1.20 20.53
C THR A 269 -71.82 -0.48 20.86
N GLN A 270 -71.81 0.42 21.84
CA GLN A 270 -70.59 1.07 22.31
C GLN A 270 -69.60 0.09 22.96
N GLU A 271 -70.08 -0.84 23.78
CA GLU A 271 -69.23 -1.87 24.40
C GLU A 271 -68.57 -2.74 23.33
N LYS A 272 -69.31 -3.12 22.28
CA LYS A 272 -68.77 -3.87 21.15
C LYS A 272 -67.70 -3.08 20.39
N GLU A 273 -67.94 -1.80 20.09
CA GLU A 273 -66.94 -0.93 19.46
C GLU A 273 -65.69 -0.76 20.33
N PHE A 274 -65.83 -0.68 21.66
CA PHE A 274 -64.69 -0.61 22.57
C PHE A 274 -63.92 -1.92 22.62
N GLN A 275 -64.60 -3.07 22.64
CA GLN A 275 -63.95 -4.38 22.58
C GLN A 275 -63.15 -4.56 21.27
N GLU A 276 -63.70 -4.15 20.13
CA GLU A 276 -62.98 -4.19 18.84
C GLU A 276 -61.74 -3.28 18.85
N LYS A 277 -61.85 -2.07 19.42
CA LYS A 277 -60.70 -1.16 19.58
C LYS A 277 -59.64 -1.71 20.53
N VAL A 278 -60.03 -2.33 21.64
CA VAL A 278 -59.10 -2.96 22.58
C VAL A 278 -58.36 -4.11 21.90
N ALA A 279 -59.05 -4.98 21.18
CA ALA A 279 -58.44 -6.09 20.44
C ALA A 279 -57.45 -5.59 19.36
N SER A 280 -57.79 -4.50 18.65
CA SER A 280 -56.88 -3.87 17.69
C SER A 280 -55.62 -3.32 18.36
N LEU A 281 -55.77 -2.65 19.51
CA LEU A 281 -54.62 -2.10 20.25
C LEU A 281 -53.74 -3.20 20.84
N GLU A 282 -54.32 -4.29 21.33
CA GLU A 282 -53.57 -5.47 21.79
C GLU A 282 -52.71 -6.07 20.67
N ALA A 283 -53.28 -6.19 19.45
CA ALA A 283 -52.53 -6.66 18.29
C ALA A 283 -51.38 -5.71 17.90
N GLU A 284 -51.59 -4.39 17.95
CA GLU A 284 -50.54 -3.40 17.71
C GLU A 284 -49.42 -3.47 18.76
N VAL A 285 -49.77 -3.68 20.03
CA VAL A 285 -48.80 -3.85 21.12
C VAL A 285 -47.97 -5.11 20.91
N GLU A 286 -48.59 -6.22 20.49
CA GLU A 286 -47.88 -7.47 20.22
C GLU A 286 -46.91 -7.33 19.03
N ASP A 287 -47.30 -6.64 17.96
CA ASP A 287 -46.42 -6.38 16.81
C ASP A 287 -45.24 -5.46 17.20
N CYS A 288 -45.49 -4.45 18.04
CA CYS A 288 -44.44 -3.60 18.60
C CYS A 288 -43.45 -4.41 19.46
N GLN A 289 -43.94 -5.33 20.30
CA GLN A 289 -43.09 -6.23 21.10
C GLN A 289 -42.26 -7.17 20.21
N SER A 290 -42.86 -7.69 19.13
CA SER A 290 -42.15 -8.49 18.12
C SER A 290 -41.03 -7.69 17.44
N THR A 291 -41.25 -6.40 17.22
CA THR A 291 -40.26 -5.51 16.61
C THR A 291 -39.14 -5.18 17.59
N ILE A 292 -39.46 -4.92 18.85
CA ILE A 292 -38.46 -4.69 19.91
C ILE A 292 -37.53 -5.90 20.07
N THR A 293 -38.08 -7.12 20.10
CA THR A 293 -37.28 -8.34 20.22
C THR A 293 -36.35 -8.54 19.02
N LYS A 294 -36.83 -8.31 17.79
CA LYS A 294 -35.99 -8.34 16.58
C LYS A 294 -34.86 -7.31 16.62
N LEU A 295 -35.15 -6.09 17.10
CA LEU A 295 -34.15 -5.03 17.24
C LEU A 295 -33.10 -5.35 18.30
N ASN A 296 -33.49 -5.95 19.43
CA ASN A 296 -32.54 -6.37 20.47
C ASN A 296 -31.59 -7.44 19.94
N ILE A 297 -32.09 -8.44 19.19
CA ILE A 297 -31.24 -9.44 18.54
C ILE A 297 -30.27 -8.80 17.53
N ALA A 298 -30.72 -7.76 16.81
CA ALA A 298 -29.85 -7.03 15.90
C ALA A 298 -28.76 -6.23 16.63
N LEU A 299 -29.10 -5.63 17.79
CA LEU A 299 -28.14 -4.94 18.65
C LEU A 299 -27.09 -5.90 19.20
N ASP A 300 -27.50 -7.05 19.74
CA ASP A 300 -26.57 -8.06 20.26
C ASP A 300 -25.60 -8.55 19.18
N ASN A 301 -26.09 -8.78 17.96
CA ASN A 301 -25.25 -9.16 16.83
C ASN A 301 -24.27 -8.05 16.41
N LEU A 302 -24.66 -6.78 16.50
CA LEU A 302 -23.79 -5.64 16.22
C LEU A 302 -22.73 -5.47 17.30
N ASP A 303 -23.08 -5.66 18.58
CA ASP A 303 -22.13 -5.63 19.69
C ASP A 303 -21.10 -6.76 19.57
N CYS A 304 -21.52 -7.97 19.19
CA CYS A 304 -20.58 -9.06 18.89
C CYS A 304 -19.62 -8.70 17.75
N GLN A 305 -20.13 -8.10 16.66
CA GLN A 305 -19.28 -7.67 15.53
C GLN A 305 -18.32 -6.54 15.92
N LEU A 306 -18.74 -5.64 16.81
CA LEU A 306 -17.90 -4.56 17.32
C LEU A 306 -16.75 -5.11 18.16
N ASN A 307 -17.04 -6.06 19.05
CA ASN A 307 -16.01 -6.72 19.88
C ASN A 307 -15.01 -7.49 19.01
N ASP A 308 -15.48 -8.26 18.02
CA ASP A 308 -14.60 -8.94 17.06
C ASP A 308 -13.71 -7.98 16.27
N ALA A 309 -14.19 -6.77 15.99
CA ALA A 309 -13.42 -5.73 15.31
C ALA A 309 -12.37 -5.10 16.22
N LEU A 310 -12.69 -4.88 17.50
CA LEU A 310 -11.76 -4.40 18.52
C LEU A 310 -10.63 -5.41 18.77
N ASP A 311 -10.96 -6.70 18.92
CA ASP A 311 -9.95 -7.76 19.10
C ASP A 311 -8.97 -7.81 17.91
N LYS A 312 -9.49 -7.69 16.68
CA LYS A 312 -8.64 -7.62 15.47
C LYS A 312 -7.77 -6.36 15.45
N GLN A 313 -8.29 -5.22 15.92
CA GLN A 313 -7.52 -3.99 16.02
C GLN A 313 -6.32 -4.16 16.97
N ASP A 314 -6.53 -4.80 18.11
CA ASP A 314 -5.47 -5.08 19.08
C ASP A 314 -4.45 -6.09 18.53
N GLU A 315 -4.89 -7.12 17.80
CA GLU A 315 -3.97 -8.02 17.09
C GLU A 315 -3.11 -7.29 16.05
N TYR A 316 -3.68 -6.34 15.31
CA TYR A 316 -2.94 -5.53 14.34
C TYR A 316 -1.95 -4.58 15.02
N ALA A 317 -2.32 -3.96 16.13
CA ALA A 317 -1.43 -3.11 16.93
C ALA A 317 -0.23 -3.94 17.44
N ASN A 318 -0.47 -5.11 18.01
CA ASN A 318 0.59 -6.01 18.47
C ASN A 318 1.51 -6.47 17.34
N ARG A 319 0.96 -6.75 16.14
CA ARG A 319 1.77 -7.10 14.96
C ARG A 319 2.64 -5.94 14.48
N LEU A 320 2.13 -4.70 14.58
CA LEU A 320 2.88 -3.50 14.22
C LEU A 320 4.10 -3.35 15.13
N ASP A 321 3.91 -3.44 16.45
CA ASP A 321 4.96 -3.33 17.46
C ASP A 321 6.06 -4.39 17.28
N VAL A 322 5.67 -5.65 17.04
CA VAL A 322 6.64 -6.73 16.77
C VAL A 322 7.44 -6.42 15.50
N THR A 323 6.79 -5.90 14.45
CA THR A 323 7.46 -5.57 13.18
C THR A 323 8.42 -4.39 13.35
N GLU A 324 8.02 -3.37 14.11
CA GLU A 324 8.86 -2.21 14.41
C GLU A 324 10.09 -2.62 15.23
N ASN A 325 9.91 -3.45 16.26
CA ASN A 325 11.01 -3.98 17.07
C ASN A 325 11.98 -4.84 16.25
N GLN A 326 11.46 -5.69 15.34
CA GLN A 326 12.30 -6.45 14.41
C GLN A 326 13.06 -5.55 13.44
N SER A 327 12.44 -4.46 12.96
CA SER A 327 13.08 -3.47 12.10
C SER A 327 14.23 -2.76 12.82
N LYS A 328 13.97 -2.25 14.04
CA LYS A 328 14.99 -1.63 14.90
C LYS A 328 16.16 -2.56 15.19
N ALA A 329 15.89 -3.83 15.50
CA ALA A 329 16.93 -4.83 15.73
C ALA A 329 17.78 -5.10 14.47
N LYS A 330 17.15 -5.19 13.29
CA LYS A 330 17.87 -5.34 12.01
C LYS A 330 18.73 -4.12 11.71
N GLN A 331 18.21 -2.92 11.93
CA GLN A 331 18.93 -1.67 11.71
C GLN A 331 20.15 -1.56 12.64
N SER A 332 19.97 -1.85 13.93
CA SER A 332 21.08 -1.90 14.90
C SER A 332 22.16 -2.90 14.50
N ARG A 333 21.77 -4.10 14.03
CA ARG A 333 22.72 -5.10 13.52
C ARG A 333 23.47 -4.62 12.28
N GLN A 334 22.79 -3.93 11.35
CA GLN A 334 23.44 -3.35 10.18
C GLN A 334 24.41 -2.22 10.56
N GLU A 335 24.05 -1.37 11.50
CA GLU A 335 24.90 -0.30 12.03
C GLU A 335 26.18 -0.89 12.64
N SER A 336 26.05 -1.94 13.46
CA SER A 336 27.18 -2.65 14.07
C SER A 336 28.13 -3.24 13.02
N ILE A 337 27.59 -3.90 11.98
CA ILE A 337 28.39 -4.46 10.87
C ILE A 337 29.09 -3.34 10.08
N ARG A 338 28.42 -2.20 9.85
CA ARG A 338 29.03 -1.04 9.17
C ARG A 338 30.20 -0.49 9.97
N GLU A 339 30.07 -0.36 11.29
CA GLU A 339 31.17 0.13 12.12
C GLU A 339 32.34 -0.86 12.14
N GLN A 340 32.07 -2.18 12.18
CA GLN A 340 33.12 -3.21 12.05
C GLN A 340 33.89 -3.09 10.73
N TYR A 341 33.20 -2.96 9.59
CA TYR A 341 33.87 -2.79 8.29
C TYR A 341 34.66 -1.48 8.19
N LYS A 342 34.15 -0.41 8.79
CA LYS A 342 34.83 0.88 8.86
C LYS A 342 36.12 0.79 9.68
N ASP A 343 36.12 0.04 10.79
CA ASP A 343 37.32 -0.19 11.59
C ASP A 343 38.31 -1.12 10.89
N GLN A 344 37.85 -2.16 10.19
CA GLN A 344 38.71 -2.98 9.33
C GLN A 344 39.37 -2.14 8.23
N LEU A 345 38.63 -1.26 7.56
CA LEU A 345 39.18 -0.34 6.56
C LEU A 345 40.23 0.60 7.14
N LYS A 346 40.02 1.13 8.36
CA LYS A 346 41.04 1.93 9.05
C LYS A 346 42.30 1.12 9.34
N ASN A 347 42.15 -0.15 9.76
CA ASN A 347 43.29 -1.01 10.04
C ASN A 347 44.07 -1.36 8.77
N TYR A 348 43.40 -1.76 7.70
CA TYR A 348 44.05 -1.99 6.40
C TYR A 348 44.73 -0.73 5.86
N LYS A 349 44.14 0.45 6.05
CA LYS A 349 44.78 1.70 5.66
C LYS A 349 46.08 1.95 6.43
N ARG A 350 46.10 1.71 7.75
CA ARG A 350 47.32 1.82 8.57
C ARG A 350 48.39 0.81 8.15
N GLU A 351 47.97 -0.41 7.80
CA GLU A 351 48.88 -1.46 7.31
C GLU A 351 49.50 -1.07 5.97
N VAL A 352 48.71 -0.55 5.02
CA VAL A 352 49.21 0.01 3.75
C VAL A 352 50.19 1.17 4.02
N ASP A 353 49.84 2.13 4.88
CA ASP A 353 50.73 3.25 5.23
C ASP A 353 52.06 2.77 5.85
N THR A 354 52.06 1.60 6.51
CA THR A 354 53.25 1.00 7.12
C THR A 354 54.11 0.31 6.06
N LEU A 355 53.50 -0.49 5.19
CA LEU A 355 54.17 -1.14 4.06
C LEU A 355 54.75 -0.11 3.07
N GLU A 356 54.07 1.00 2.82
CA GLU A 356 54.58 2.09 1.98
C GLU A 356 55.86 2.70 2.58
N LYS A 357 55.92 2.88 3.90
CA LYS A 357 57.13 3.37 4.59
C LYS A 357 58.27 2.35 4.52
N GLU A 358 57.98 1.07 4.72
CA GLU A 358 58.98 0.00 4.60
C GLU A 358 59.53 -0.09 3.18
N LEU A 359 58.67 0.02 2.17
CA LEU A 359 59.06 0.02 0.76
C LEU A 359 59.96 1.21 0.43
N GLU A 360 59.62 2.41 0.92
CA GLU A 360 60.46 3.60 0.74
C GLU A 360 61.82 3.46 1.43
N SER A 361 61.86 2.90 2.63
CA SER A 361 63.10 2.57 3.34
C SER A 361 63.97 1.58 2.55
N MET A 362 63.36 0.52 2.01
CA MET A 362 64.07 -0.46 1.19
C MET A 362 64.59 0.12 -0.13
N LYS A 363 63.84 1.03 -0.77
CA LYS A 363 64.33 1.77 -1.95
C LYS A 363 65.55 2.62 -1.62
N GLN A 364 65.54 3.29 -0.47
CA GLN A 364 66.67 4.10 -0.04
C GLN A 364 67.91 3.23 0.25
N ASP A 365 67.73 2.06 0.87
CA ASP A 365 68.81 1.09 1.11
C ASP A 365 69.34 0.45 -0.18
N MET A 366 68.47 0.15 -1.16
CA MET A 366 68.93 -0.30 -2.48
C MET A 366 69.76 0.78 -3.17
N LYS A 367 69.30 2.03 -3.16
CA LYS A 367 70.02 3.14 -3.77
C LYS A 367 71.42 3.34 -3.15
N SER A 368 71.53 3.29 -1.82
CA SER A 368 72.82 3.42 -1.14
C SER A 368 73.77 2.25 -1.47
N LYS A 369 73.24 1.03 -1.62
CA LYS A 369 74.00 -0.15 -2.05
C LYS A 369 74.43 -0.07 -3.52
N GLU A 370 73.59 0.45 -4.41
CA GLU A 370 73.94 0.70 -5.81
C GLU A 370 75.08 1.74 -5.91
N GLU A 371 74.99 2.83 -5.16
CA GLU A 371 76.07 3.83 -5.06
C GLU A 371 77.36 3.19 -4.53
N LEU A 372 77.27 2.33 -3.50
CA LEU A 372 78.43 1.60 -2.98
C LEU A 372 79.04 0.66 -4.02
N ILE A 373 78.24 -0.12 -4.75
CA ILE A 373 78.70 -1.00 -5.82
C ILE A 373 79.41 -0.19 -6.89
N GLN A 374 78.82 0.93 -7.33
CA GLN A 374 79.41 1.81 -8.34
C GLN A 374 80.80 2.32 -7.90
N THR A 375 80.95 2.76 -6.64
CA THR A 375 82.27 3.17 -6.11
C THR A 375 83.27 2.01 -6.03
N GLN A 376 82.82 0.78 -5.79
CA GLN A 376 83.69 -0.40 -5.79
C GLN A 376 84.11 -0.80 -7.21
N GLU A 377 83.20 -0.73 -8.18
CA GLU A 377 83.48 -0.98 -9.60
C GLU A 377 84.51 0.03 -10.13
N GLU A 378 84.39 1.31 -9.77
CA GLU A 378 85.38 2.35 -10.10
C GLU A 378 86.77 2.03 -9.53
N LYS A 379 86.85 1.62 -8.26
CA LYS A 379 88.11 1.19 -7.62
C LYS A 379 88.71 -0.05 -8.29
N ILE A 380 87.89 -1.04 -8.64
CA ILE A 380 88.35 -2.24 -9.35
C ILE A 380 88.88 -1.85 -10.74
N ALA A 381 88.19 -0.97 -11.46
CA ALA A 381 88.63 -0.48 -12.75
C ALA A 381 89.98 0.26 -12.65
N GLU A 382 90.18 1.06 -11.59
CA GLU A 382 91.45 1.73 -11.30
C GLU A 382 92.57 0.72 -11.00
N ILE A 383 92.31 -0.29 -10.16
CA ILE A 383 93.27 -1.37 -9.85
C ILE A 383 93.61 -2.20 -11.09
N LEU A 384 92.63 -2.53 -11.94
CA LEU A 384 92.84 -3.23 -13.20
C LEU A 384 93.66 -2.40 -14.20
N ALA A 385 93.47 -1.08 -14.22
CA ALA A 385 94.30 -0.18 -15.01
C ALA A 385 95.75 -0.14 -14.49
N GLN A 386 95.94 -0.14 -13.16
CA GLN A 386 97.28 -0.23 -12.53
C GLN A 386 97.95 -1.59 -12.81
N LEU A 387 97.20 -2.69 -12.78
CA LEU A 387 97.68 -4.04 -13.10
C LEU A 387 98.06 -4.21 -14.59
N LYS A 388 97.38 -3.53 -15.52
CA LYS A 388 97.76 -3.52 -16.95
C LYS A 388 99.13 -2.86 -17.22
N GLY A 389 99.70 -2.14 -16.25
CA GLY A 389 101.06 -1.58 -16.29
C GLY A 389 102.19 -2.56 -15.89
N VAL A 390 101.87 -3.76 -15.37
CA VAL A 390 102.87 -4.74 -14.90
C VAL A 390 102.70 -6.05 -15.68
N ARG A 391 103.64 -6.35 -16.58
CA ARG A 391 103.63 -7.57 -17.40
C ARG A 391 104.35 -8.74 -16.72
N ARG A 392 103.76 -9.93 -16.88
CA ARG A 392 104.29 -11.33 -16.87
C ARG A 392 104.30 -12.13 -15.57
N SER A 393 103.46 -13.18 -15.53
CA SER A 393 103.88 -14.59 -15.36
C SER A 393 102.68 -15.54 -15.56
N PRO A 394 102.81 -16.71 -16.22
CA PRO A 394 101.73 -17.69 -16.36
C PRO A 394 101.75 -18.67 -15.18
N VAL A 395 100.59 -18.88 -14.53
CA VAL A 395 100.41 -19.92 -13.51
C VAL A 395 99.15 -20.74 -13.84
N GLN A 396 99.30 -22.04 -13.56
CA GLN A 396 98.55 -23.23 -13.96
C GLN A 396 97.06 -23.32 -13.57
N PRO A 397 96.31 -24.27 -14.17
CA PRO A 397 94.89 -24.48 -13.87
C PRO A 397 94.71 -25.22 -12.53
N ALA A 398 93.91 -24.65 -11.64
CA ALA A 398 93.55 -25.25 -10.36
C ALA A 398 92.05 -25.58 -10.32
N LYS A 399 91.79 -26.89 -10.36
CA LYS A 399 90.76 -27.68 -9.65
C LYS A 399 89.51 -26.97 -9.13
N ASP A 400 88.38 -27.42 -9.67
CA ASP A 400 87.19 -27.89 -8.94
C ASP A 400 86.89 -27.22 -7.60
N PHE A 401 86.22 -26.07 -7.65
CA PHE A 401 85.29 -25.69 -6.59
C PHE A 401 83.89 -26.17 -7.01
N ALA A 402 83.48 -27.28 -6.40
CA ALA A 402 82.09 -27.72 -6.41
C ALA A 402 81.22 -26.62 -5.77
N ALA A 403 80.49 -25.89 -6.60
CA ALA A 403 79.35 -25.12 -6.15
C ALA A 403 78.28 -26.11 -5.65
N PRO A 404 77.67 -25.89 -4.46
CA PRO A 404 76.58 -26.73 -4.00
C PRO A 404 75.37 -26.49 -4.90
N GLY A 405 75.00 -27.51 -5.67
CA GLY A 405 73.88 -27.47 -6.61
C GLY A 405 74.24 -28.18 -7.90
N SER A 406 74.20 -29.52 -7.90
CA SER A 406 74.46 -30.27 -9.12
C SER A 406 73.43 -29.88 -10.21
N PRO A 407 73.83 -29.67 -11.47
CA PRO A 407 72.89 -29.38 -12.57
C PRO A 407 71.80 -30.44 -12.75
N ASN A 408 71.97 -31.62 -12.15
CA ASN A 408 70.98 -32.69 -12.15
C ASN A 408 69.86 -32.49 -11.12
N GLU A 409 70.12 -31.90 -9.95
CA GLU A 409 69.08 -31.62 -8.95
C GLU A 409 68.10 -30.55 -9.45
N PHE A 410 68.61 -29.50 -10.09
CA PHE A 410 67.77 -28.45 -10.67
C PHE A 410 66.88 -28.99 -11.81
N LYS A 411 67.41 -29.89 -12.63
CA LYS A 411 66.63 -30.58 -13.68
C LYS A 411 65.55 -31.49 -13.09
N GLN A 412 65.83 -32.19 -12.00
CA GLN A 412 64.83 -33.01 -11.30
C GLN A 412 63.75 -32.16 -10.65
N TYR A 413 64.10 -31.00 -10.07
CA TYR A 413 63.13 -30.07 -9.50
C TYR A 413 62.20 -29.48 -10.57
N ILE A 414 62.75 -29.03 -11.71
CA ILE A 414 61.94 -28.56 -12.85
C ILE A 414 61.03 -29.67 -13.40
N ALA A 415 61.52 -30.91 -13.48
CA ALA A 415 60.70 -32.03 -13.94
C ALA A 415 59.52 -32.33 -13.00
N ARG A 416 59.72 -32.22 -11.67
CA ARG A 416 58.63 -32.35 -10.68
C ARG A 416 57.62 -31.22 -10.82
N LEU A 417 58.08 -29.96 -10.84
CA LEU A 417 57.21 -28.79 -11.05
C LEU A 417 56.39 -28.91 -12.33
N LYS A 418 57.00 -29.35 -13.43
CA LYS A 418 56.30 -29.55 -14.69
C LYS A 418 55.25 -30.65 -14.56
N SER A 419 55.58 -31.77 -13.91
CA SER A 419 54.61 -32.84 -13.63
C SER A 419 53.44 -32.37 -12.77
N ASP A 420 53.71 -31.55 -11.75
CA ASP A 420 52.69 -31.00 -10.85
C ASP A 420 51.76 -30.04 -11.60
N TYR A 421 52.32 -29.16 -12.44
CA TYR A 421 51.51 -28.27 -13.30
C TYR A 421 50.72 -29.03 -14.36
N ASP A 422 51.30 -30.04 -15.01
CA ASP A 422 50.58 -30.87 -15.99
C ASP A 422 49.42 -31.64 -15.30
N HIS A 423 49.63 -32.10 -14.07
CA HIS A 423 48.59 -32.73 -13.26
C HIS A 423 47.48 -31.73 -12.87
N GLU A 424 47.84 -30.52 -12.42
CA GLU A 424 46.89 -29.47 -12.07
C GLU A 424 46.07 -29.03 -13.30
N ILE A 425 46.71 -28.85 -14.46
CA ILE A 425 46.03 -28.55 -15.73
C ILE A 425 45.01 -29.65 -16.06
N HIS A 426 45.38 -30.92 -15.90
CA HIS A 426 44.47 -32.04 -16.14
C HIS A 426 43.27 -32.02 -15.18
N MET A 427 43.51 -31.76 -13.88
CA MET A 427 42.45 -31.64 -12.87
C MET A 427 41.50 -30.48 -13.17
N LEU A 428 42.03 -29.32 -13.59
CA LEU A 428 41.22 -28.17 -13.99
C LEU A 428 40.40 -28.43 -15.26
N GLN A 429 40.97 -29.16 -16.23
CA GLN A 429 40.23 -29.59 -17.43
C GLN A 429 39.08 -30.53 -17.08
N GLU A 430 39.32 -31.51 -16.19
CA GLU A 430 38.28 -32.44 -15.72
C GLU A 430 37.18 -31.71 -14.94
N HIS A 431 37.56 -30.78 -14.05
CA HIS A 431 36.61 -29.94 -13.33
C HIS A 431 35.75 -29.11 -14.28
N ASN A 432 36.36 -28.45 -15.28
CA ASN A 432 35.63 -27.67 -16.27
C ASN A 432 34.67 -28.54 -17.12
N ALA A 433 35.08 -29.76 -17.49
CA ALA A 433 34.21 -30.70 -18.18
C ALA A 433 33.00 -31.11 -17.31
N LYS A 434 33.21 -31.40 -16.02
CA LYS A 434 32.13 -31.70 -15.07
C LYS A 434 31.18 -30.50 -14.89
N GLU A 435 31.72 -29.28 -14.81
CA GLU A 435 30.92 -28.08 -14.64
C GLU A 435 30.10 -27.74 -15.90
N LYS A 436 30.66 -27.98 -17.10
CA LYS A 436 29.93 -27.88 -18.36
C LYS A 436 28.74 -28.85 -18.40
N LEU A 437 28.92 -30.10 -18.00
CA LEU A 437 27.84 -31.08 -17.93
C LEU A 437 26.76 -30.68 -16.91
N ARG A 438 27.15 -30.12 -15.76
CA ARG A 438 26.20 -29.58 -14.76
C ARG A 438 25.38 -28.42 -15.33
N SER A 439 26.03 -27.49 -16.02
CA SER A 439 25.37 -26.36 -16.66
C SER A 439 24.40 -26.82 -17.76
N GLU A 440 24.80 -27.75 -18.62
CA GLU A 440 23.92 -28.34 -19.64
C GLU A 440 22.72 -29.07 -19.02
N ALA A 441 22.92 -29.81 -17.94
CA ALA A 441 21.83 -30.47 -17.21
C ALA A 441 20.85 -29.46 -16.59
N ALA A 442 21.36 -28.35 -16.05
CA ALA A 442 20.53 -27.26 -15.52
C ALA A 442 19.69 -26.60 -16.63
N MET A 443 20.30 -26.33 -17.79
CA MET A 443 19.59 -25.77 -18.96
C MET A 443 18.49 -26.70 -19.48
N ARG A 444 18.73 -28.02 -19.52
CA ARG A 444 17.71 -29.01 -19.89
C ARG A 444 16.55 -29.02 -18.90
N ARG A 445 16.82 -28.94 -17.59
CA ARG A 445 15.78 -28.84 -16.55
C ARG A 445 14.94 -27.57 -16.71
N MET A 446 15.57 -26.41 -16.91
CA MET A 446 14.85 -25.15 -17.13
C MET A 446 13.99 -25.19 -18.40
N THR A 447 14.50 -25.79 -19.48
CA THR A 447 13.75 -25.95 -20.74
C THR A 447 12.53 -26.85 -20.55
N GLN A 448 12.69 -27.97 -19.81
CA GLN A 448 11.58 -28.87 -19.49
C GLN A 448 10.53 -28.21 -18.56
N GLU A 449 10.98 -27.41 -17.60
CA GLU A 449 10.08 -26.62 -16.73
C GLU A 449 9.31 -25.59 -17.54
N ALA A 450 9.98 -24.84 -18.42
CA ALA A 450 9.35 -23.88 -19.32
C ALA A 450 8.31 -24.54 -20.24
N HIS A 451 8.61 -25.70 -20.83
CA HIS A 451 7.63 -26.47 -21.62
C HIS A 451 6.43 -26.92 -20.77
N THR A 452 6.66 -27.32 -19.52
CA THR A 452 5.59 -27.72 -18.61
C THR A 452 4.68 -26.53 -18.27
N GLN A 453 5.25 -25.37 -17.99
CA GLN A 453 4.51 -24.13 -17.75
C GLN A 453 3.72 -23.70 -18.99
N LEU A 454 4.34 -23.72 -20.18
CA LEU A 454 3.69 -23.36 -21.43
C LEU A 454 2.52 -24.31 -21.76
N ASN A 455 2.68 -25.61 -21.49
CA ASN A 455 1.59 -26.58 -21.61
C ASN A 455 0.46 -26.32 -20.59
N SER A 456 0.78 -25.89 -19.37
CA SER A 456 -0.22 -25.49 -18.37
C SER A 456 -1.02 -24.28 -18.85
N ILE A 457 -0.33 -23.23 -19.32
CA ILE A 457 -0.95 -22.02 -19.86
C ILE A 457 -1.82 -22.34 -21.07
N HIS A 458 -1.37 -23.23 -21.96
CA HIS A 458 -2.16 -23.67 -23.11
C HIS A 458 -3.44 -24.40 -22.69
N LYS A 459 -3.38 -25.29 -21.68
CA LYS A 459 -4.56 -25.97 -21.12
C LYS A 459 -5.54 -24.98 -20.50
N GLU A 460 -5.06 -24.02 -19.72
CA GLU A 460 -5.90 -22.97 -19.12
C GLU A 460 -6.56 -22.09 -20.19
N SER A 461 -5.80 -21.72 -21.23
CA SER A 461 -6.31 -20.97 -22.37
C SER A 461 -7.42 -21.74 -23.08
N LEU A 462 -7.24 -23.04 -23.32
CA LEU A 462 -8.28 -23.92 -23.88
C LEU A 462 -9.57 -23.94 -23.04
N VAL A 463 -9.44 -24.00 -21.71
CA VAL A 463 -10.59 -23.95 -20.80
C VAL A 463 -11.33 -22.61 -20.92
N LEU A 464 -10.59 -21.50 -20.97
CA LEU A 464 -11.17 -20.16 -21.14
C LEU A 464 -11.88 -20.02 -22.48
N LEU A 465 -11.30 -20.49 -23.59
CA LEU A 465 -11.94 -20.45 -24.91
C LEU A 465 -13.25 -21.24 -24.92
N ARG A 466 -13.25 -22.45 -24.32
CA ARG A 466 -14.48 -23.24 -24.16
C ARG A 466 -15.52 -22.52 -23.30
N ALA A 467 -15.11 -21.84 -22.23
CA ALA A 467 -16.02 -21.08 -21.37
C ALA A 467 -16.63 -19.88 -22.12
N ILE A 468 -15.85 -19.16 -22.92
CA ILE A 468 -16.34 -18.04 -23.74
C ILE A 468 -17.34 -18.54 -24.78
N ASN A 469 -17.04 -19.65 -25.47
CA ASN A 469 -17.97 -20.23 -26.43
C ASN A 469 -19.29 -20.67 -25.77
N ARG A 470 -19.23 -21.29 -24.58
CA ARG A 470 -20.45 -21.63 -23.79
C ARG A 470 -21.23 -20.39 -23.36
N PHE A 471 -20.54 -19.33 -22.94
CA PHE A 471 -21.16 -18.06 -22.56
C PHE A 471 -21.87 -17.42 -23.76
N LYS A 472 -21.25 -17.45 -24.93
CA LYS A 472 -21.84 -16.99 -26.19
C LYS A 472 -23.15 -17.72 -26.48
N ASP A 473 -23.14 -19.06 -26.43
CA ASP A 473 -24.34 -19.88 -26.70
C ASP A 473 -25.45 -19.63 -25.66
N SER A 474 -25.07 -19.51 -24.39
CA SER A 474 -26.02 -19.21 -23.30
C SER A 474 -26.65 -17.82 -23.46
N THR A 475 -25.86 -16.83 -23.87
CA THR A 475 -26.34 -15.47 -24.12
C THR A 475 -27.34 -15.44 -25.26
N ALA A 476 -27.03 -16.12 -26.37
CA ALA A 476 -27.96 -16.22 -27.49
C ALA A 476 -29.29 -16.88 -27.08
N ALA A 477 -29.23 -17.95 -26.28
CA ALA A 477 -30.43 -18.62 -25.76
C ALA A 477 -31.26 -17.72 -24.82
N ILE A 478 -30.64 -16.82 -24.05
CA ILE A 478 -31.35 -15.83 -23.24
C ILE A 478 -32.04 -14.81 -24.15
N PHE A 479 -31.37 -14.31 -25.18
CA PHE A 479 -31.94 -13.34 -26.12
C PHE A 479 -33.11 -13.90 -26.92
N ASP A 480 -33.05 -15.17 -27.31
CA ASP A 480 -34.19 -15.85 -27.92
C ASP A 480 -35.43 -15.85 -26.98
N LYS A 481 -35.23 -16.04 -25.67
CA LYS A 481 -36.31 -16.05 -24.67
C LYS A 481 -36.88 -14.67 -24.37
N GLU A 482 -36.06 -13.63 -24.43
CA GLU A 482 -36.44 -12.24 -24.10
C GLU A 482 -37.08 -11.46 -25.28
N GLY A 483 -37.33 -12.14 -26.40
CA GLY A 483 -37.90 -11.54 -27.61
C GLY A 483 -36.88 -10.77 -28.48
N LEU A 484 -35.58 -11.00 -28.27
CA LEU A 484 -34.47 -10.39 -29.02
C LEU A 484 -33.84 -11.40 -29.99
N ALA A 485 -34.67 -12.16 -30.70
CA ALA A 485 -34.24 -13.27 -31.56
C ALA A 485 -33.23 -12.86 -32.65
N ASP A 486 -33.35 -11.65 -33.20
CA ASP A 486 -32.41 -11.15 -34.22
C ASP A 486 -30.98 -11.03 -33.68
N ILE A 487 -30.83 -10.47 -32.48
CA ILE A 487 -29.52 -10.32 -31.83
C ILE A 487 -29.00 -11.68 -31.35
N GLY A 488 -29.90 -12.54 -30.86
CA GLY A 488 -29.58 -13.94 -30.55
C GLY A 488 -29.02 -14.68 -31.76
N HIS A 489 -29.62 -14.49 -32.95
CA HIS A 489 -29.14 -15.09 -34.19
C HIS A 489 -27.77 -14.54 -34.62
N GLU A 490 -27.56 -13.22 -34.55
CA GLU A 490 -26.26 -12.61 -34.85
C GLU A 490 -25.14 -13.14 -33.94
N ILE A 491 -25.42 -13.33 -32.65
CA ILE A 491 -24.44 -13.91 -31.70
C ILE A 491 -24.13 -15.37 -32.05
N LYS A 492 -25.11 -16.16 -32.51
CA LYS A 492 -24.88 -17.54 -32.97
C LYS A 492 -24.02 -17.60 -34.23
N GLN A 493 -24.13 -16.60 -35.12
CA GLN A 493 -23.32 -16.51 -36.34
C GLN A 493 -21.85 -16.17 -36.07
N MET A 494 -21.51 -15.63 -34.89
CA MET A 494 -20.13 -15.41 -34.52
C MET A 494 -19.35 -16.73 -34.43
N GLN A 495 -18.19 -16.80 -35.09
CA GLN A 495 -17.34 -17.99 -35.07
C GLN A 495 -16.90 -18.34 -33.64
N ASN A 496 -16.83 -19.65 -33.36
CA ASN A 496 -16.30 -20.15 -32.10
C ASN A 496 -14.81 -19.89 -32.04
N LEU A 497 -14.33 -19.47 -30.88
CA LEU A 497 -12.91 -19.25 -30.66
C LEU A 497 -12.18 -20.58 -30.62
N THR A 498 -11.14 -20.73 -31.44
CA THR A 498 -10.27 -21.92 -31.53
C THR A 498 -8.82 -21.55 -31.25
N THR A 499 -8.01 -22.47 -30.74
CA THR A 499 -6.63 -22.20 -30.26
C THR A 499 -5.65 -21.72 -31.32
N ASP A 500 -5.94 -21.98 -32.60
CA ASP A 500 -5.03 -21.67 -33.71
C ASP A 500 -5.17 -20.21 -34.18
N GLU A 501 -6.11 -19.46 -33.61
CA GLU A 501 -6.35 -18.09 -33.99
C GLU A 501 -5.40 -17.11 -33.29
N VAL A 502 -4.95 -16.11 -34.05
CA VAL A 502 -4.08 -15.04 -33.56
C VAL A 502 -4.82 -14.22 -32.51
N LEU A 503 -4.10 -13.71 -31.50
CA LEU A 503 -4.64 -12.92 -30.39
C LEU A 503 -5.62 -11.81 -30.82
N SER A 504 -5.38 -11.21 -31.99
CA SER A 504 -6.23 -10.19 -32.60
C SER A 504 -7.66 -10.67 -32.90
N VAL A 505 -7.84 -11.95 -33.24
CA VAL A 505 -9.15 -12.54 -33.53
C VAL A 505 -9.96 -12.69 -32.25
N TYR A 506 -9.35 -13.15 -31.15
CA TYR A 506 -10.03 -13.22 -29.85
C TYR A 506 -10.49 -11.86 -29.36
N VAL A 507 -9.62 -10.84 -29.45
CA VAL A 507 -9.96 -9.47 -29.02
C VAL A 507 -11.10 -8.91 -29.86
N ARG A 508 -11.08 -9.15 -31.18
CA ARG A 508 -12.14 -8.69 -32.09
C ARG A 508 -13.47 -9.38 -31.80
N SER A 509 -13.46 -10.70 -31.63
CA SER A 509 -14.67 -11.47 -31.31
C SER A 509 -15.24 -11.12 -29.94
N ALA A 510 -14.40 -10.95 -28.90
CA ALA A 510 -14.86 -10.53 -27.59
C ALA A 510 -15.50 -9.12 -27.62
N ARG A 511 -14.88 -8.18 -28.35
CA ARG A 511 -15.41 -6.82 -28.51
C ARG A 511 -16.72 -6.80 -29.31
N LEU A 512 -16.85 -7.68 -30.30
CA LEU A 512 -18.10 -7.83 -31.06
C LEU A 512 -19.22 -8.39 -30.18
N LEU A 513 -18.93 -9.37 -29.33
CA LEU A 513 -19.90 -9.92 -28.37
C LEU A 513 -20.36 -8.86 -27.37
N GLU A 514 -19.43 -8.05 -26.84
CA GLU A 514 -19.71 -6.93 -25.94
C GLU A 514 -20.60 -5.88 -26.60
N LEU A 515 -20.32 -5.55 -27.87
CA LEU A 515 -21.13 -4.60 -28.63
C LEU A 515 -22.57 -5.12 -28.82
N LYS A 516 -22.74 -6.40 -29.16
CA LYS A 516 -24.06 -7.01 -29.37
C LYS A 516 -24.85 -7.13 -28.06
N LEU A 517 -24.19 -7.48 -26.96
CA LEU A 517 -24.78 -7.42 -25.61
C LEU A 517 -25.29 -6.00 -25.28
N SER A 518 -24.48 -4.99 -25.55
CA SER A 518 -24.83 -3.58 -25.29
C SER A 518 -26.04 -3.13 -26.13
N GLN A 519 -26.07 -3.53 -27.40
CA GLN A 519 -27.17 -3.26 -28.32
C GLN A 519 -28.47 -3.93 -27.83
N ALA A 520 -28.40 -5.19 -27.39
CA ALA A 520 -29.55 -5.91 -26.84
C ALA A 520 -30.12 -5.24 -25.59
N PHE A 521 -29.27 -4.85 -24.64
CA PHE A 521 -29.72 -4.15 -23.44
C PHE A 521 -30.34 -2.79 -23.76
N MET A 522 -29.81 -2.07 -24.76
CA MET A 522 -30.36 -0.80 -25.19
C MET A 522 -31.74 -0.98 -25.84
N ASN A 523 -31.89 -1.97 -26.72
CA ASN A 523 -33.17 -2.29 -27.36
C ASN A 523 -34.23 -2.69 -26.33
N LYS A 524 -33.89 -3.56 -25.37
CA LYS A 524 -34.82 -3.95 -24.30
C LYS A 524 -35.23 -2.75 -23.43
N ARG A 525 -34.29 -1.84 -23.16
CA ARG A 525 -34.58 -0.61 -22.41
C ARG A 525 -35.53 0.31 -23.18
N LEU A 526 -35.39 0.42 -24.49
CA LEU A 526 -36.30 1.21 -25.33
C LEU A 526 -37.70 0.59 -25.35
N GLU A 527 -37.79 -0.73 -25.54
CA GLU A 527 -39.06 -1.49 -25.49
C GLU A 527 -39.78 -1.28 -24.15
N LEU A 528 -39.07 -1.40 -23.01
CA LEU A 528 -39.64 -1.14 -21.69
C LEU A 528 -40.08 0.31 -21.51
N LYS A 529 -39.33 1.28 -22.07
CA LYS A 529 -39.70 2.70 -22.01
C LYS A 529 -40.95 2.99 -22.83
N GLU A 530 -41.09 2.37 -23.99
CA GLU A 530 -42.28 2.49 -24.84
C GLU A 530 -43.52 1.83 -24.20
N ALA A 531 -43.34 0.69 -23.54
CA ALA A 531 -44.41 0.01 -22.81
C ALA A 531 -44.91 0.81 -21.59
N LEU A 532 -44.05 1.65 -20.99
CA LEU A 532 -44.36 2.48 -19.82
C LEU A 532 -44.92 3.87 -20.17
N MET A 533 -44.94 4.26 -21.45
CA MET A 533 -45.52 5.53 -21.89
C MET A 533 -47.05 5.38 -22.05
N PRO A 534 -47.88 6.18 -21.36
CA PRO A 534 -49.33 6.12 -21.53
C PRO A 534 -49.69 6.51 -22.97
N LYS A 535 -50.35 5.62 -23.71
CA LYS A 535 -50.94 5.94 -25.02
C LYS A 535 -51.95 7.09 -24.83
N GLN A 536 -51.58 8.31 -25.20
CA GLN A 536 -52.50 9.44 -25.32
C GLN A 536 -53.56 9.10 -26.36
N ARG A 537 -54.76 8.76 -25.88
CA ARG A 537 -55.95 8.58 -26.70
C ARG A 537 -56.40 9.96 -27.20
N SER A 538 -56.35 10.12 -28.52
CA SER A 538 -57.04 11.19 -29.24
C SER A 538 -58.54 11.10 -29.00
N MET A 539 -59.15 12.16 -28.45
CA MET A 539 -60.60 12.37 -28.47
C MET A 539 -60.86 13.81 -28.93
N ALA A 540 -61.50 13.94 -30.08
CA ALA A 540 -62.02 15.20 -30.62
C ALA A 540 -63.41 15.50 -30.03
N PRO A 541 -63.81 16.77 -29.87
CA PRO A 541 -65.18 17.11 -29.49
C PRO A 541 -66.03 17.58 -30.69
N ALA A 542 -67.32 17.24 -30.67
CA ALA A 542 -68.36 17.82 -31.53
C ALA A 542 -69.40 18.54 -30.66
N VAL A 543 -70.02 19.55 -31.27
CA VAL A 543 -70.63 20.76 -30.69
C VAL A 543 -72.16 20.66 -30.54
N ASN A 544 -72.72 21.55 -29.68
CA ASN A 544 -74.07 22.18 -29.64
C ASN A 544 -74.89 21.77 -28.39
N SER A 545 -75.66 22.61 -27.67
CA SER A 545 -75.93 24.06 -27.65
C SER A 545 -76.81 24.33 -26.41
N GLU A 546 -76.61 25.41 -25.63
CA GLU A 546 -77.68 26.30 -25.13
C GLU A 546 -77.12 27.46 -24.27
N VAL A 547 -77.12 28.65 -24.87
CA VAL A 547 -76.44 29.85 -24.38
C VAL A 547 -77.40 30.66 -23.49
N ASN A 548 -77.20 30.58 -22.17
CA ASN A 548 -77.18 31.71 -21.21
C ASN A 548 -77.35 31.28 -19.74
N ALA A 549 -77.91 30.11 -19.44
CA ALA A 549 -77.82 29.50 -18.09
C ALA A 549 -76.52 28.67 -17.91
N GLU A 550 -75.89 28.32 -19.02
CA GLU A 550 -74.66 27.53 -19.08
C GLU A 550 -73.41 28.38 -18.87
N ILE A 551 -73.46 29.71 -18.98
CA ILE A 551 -72.27 30.58 -18.75
C ILE A 551 -71.91 30.67 -17.26
N ASP A 552 -72.89 30.73 -16.36
CA ASP A 552 -72.66 30.72 -14.90
C ASP A 552 -72.33 29.32 -14.36
N LYS A 553 -72.80 28.28 -15.06
CA LYS A 553 -72.44 26.89 -14.78
C LYS A 553 -71.05 26.58 -15.32
N LEU A 554 -70.70 27.03 -16.52
CA LEU A 554 -69.38 26.89 -17.14
C LEU A 554 -68.33 27.79 -16.49
N THR A 555 -68.65 28.93 -15.88
CA THR A 555 -67.66 29.68 -15.08
C THR A 555 -67.32 28.95 -13.79
N LYS A 556 -68.32 28.40 -13.07
CA LYS A 556 -68.06 27.54 -11.89
C LYS A 556 -67.44 26.19 -12.25
N GLU A 557 -67.82 25.62 -13.39
CA GLU A 557 -67.26 24.36 -13.91
C GLU A 557 -65.88 24.59 -14.51
N ASN A 558 -65.57 25.75 -15.11
CA ASN A 558 -64.22 26.15 -15.50
C ASN A 558 -63.35 26.53 -14.31
N GLU A 559 -63.88 27.13 -13.24
CA GLU A 559 -63.14 27.37 -12.01
C GLU A 559 -62.79 26.04 -11.32
N THR A 560 -63.73 25.10 -11.25
CA THR A 560 -63.45 23.75 -10.72
C THR A 560 -62.61 22.89 -11.66
N LEU A 561 -62.70 23.06 -12.99
CA LEU A 561 -61.80 22.44 -13.96
C LEU A 561 -60.41 23.07 -13.95
N ASN A 562 -60.27 24.38 -13.76
CA ASN A 562 -58.98 25.05 -13.57
C ASN A 562 -58.35 24.66 -12.25
N GLU A 563 -59.13 24.53 -11.17
CA GLU A 563 -58.60 24.00 -9.91
C GLU A 563 -58.18 22.53 -10.03
N LYS A 564 -58.91 21.72 -10.82
CA LYS A 564 -58.53 20.34 -11.13
C LYS A 564 -57.29 20.29 -12.04
N LEU A 565 -57.21 21.13 -13.07
CA LEU A 565 -56.05 21.26 -13.95
C LEU A 565 -54.83 21.75 -13.19
N GLU A 566 -54.96 22.72 -12.28
CA GLU A 566 -53.87 23.15 -11.40
C GLU A 566 -53.44 22.02 -10.45
N LYS A 567 -54.40 21.26 -9.89
CA LYS A 567 -54.09 20.11 -9.03
C LYS A 567 -53.42 18.99 -9.83
N ASP A 568 -53.85 18.76 -11.06
CA ASP A 568 -53.28 17.78 -11.98
C ASP A 568 -51.91 18.23 -12.48
N GLU A 569 -51.68 19.51 -12.74
CA GLU A 569 -50.36 20.08 -13.05
C GLU A 569 -49.42 19.99 -11.86
N LYS A 570 -49.90 20.28 -10.63
CA LYS A 570 -49.13 20.09 -9.40
C LYS A 570 -48.80 18.62 -9.16
N TYR A 571 -49.74 17.71 -9.43
CA TYR A 571 -49.55 16.27 -9.33
C TYR A 571 -48.58 15.76 -10.42
N GLN A 572 -48.67 16.29 -11.63
CA GLN A 572 -47.79 15.98 -12.74
C GLN A 572 -46.36 16.49 -12.49
N ALA A 573 -46.21 17.70 -11.96
CA ALA A 573 -44.92 18.25 -11.54
C ALA A 573 -44.30 17.42 -10.40
N LEU A 574 -45.12 16.91 -9.48
CA LEU A 574 -44.67 16.01 -8.41
C LEU A 574 -44.23 14.66 -8.99
N LEU A 575 -44.98 14.09 -9.93
CA LEU A 575 -44.64 12.86 -10.63
C LEU A 575 -43.35 13.00 -11.44
N ASP A 576 -43.16 14.11 -12.15
CA ASP A 576 -41.96 14.35 -12.95
C ASP A 576 -40.74 14.60 -12.06
N ARG A 577 -40.91 15.24 -10.90
CA ARG A 577 -39.87 15.31 -9.87
C ARG A 577 -39.53 13.93 -9.30
N HIS A 578 -40.52 13.08 -9.08
CA HIS A 578 -40.32 11.71 -8.60
C HIS A 578 -39.63 10.83 -9.66
N LYS A 579 -40.00 10.96 -10.95
CA LYS A 579 -39.29 10.33 -12.07
C LYS A 579 -37.85 10.83 -12.17
N GLY A 580 -37.63 12.14 -11.96
CA GLY A 580 -36.29 12.74 -11.88
C GLY A 580 -35.44 12.13 -10.76
N MET A 581 -36.01 11.96 -9.56
CA MET A 581 -35.33 11.29 -8.44
C MET A 581 -35.04 9.82 -8.73
N ILE A 582 -35.95 9.09 -9.36
CA ILE A 582 -35.74 7.69 -9.76
C ILE A 582 -34.62 7.58 -10.80
N LEU A 583 -34.60 8.47 -11.80
CA LEU A 583 -33.51 8.53 -12.79
C LEU A 583 -32.17 8.87 -12.13
N HIS A 584 -32.16 9.80 -11.18
CA HIS A 584 -30.96 10.17 -10.44
C HIS A 584 -30.45 9.02 -9.56
N SER A 585 -31.34 8.32 -8.85
CA SER A 585 -31.02 7.11 -8.07
C SER A 585 -30.50 5.98 -8.98
N SER A 586 -31.09 5.78 -10.15
CA SER A 586 -30.63 4.80 -11.14
C SER A 586 -29.25 5.16 -11.74
N ASN A 587 -28.98 6.45 -11.95
CA ASN A 587 -27.65 6.91 -12.37
C ASN A 587 -26.62 6.67 -11.27
N LEU A 588 -26.92 7.03 -10.02
CA LEU A 588 -26.05 6.77 -8.87
C LEU A 588 -25.75 5.27 -8.69
N GLN A 589 -26.74 4.40 -8.86
CA GLN A 589 -26.53 2.95 -8.82
C GLN A 589 -25.63 2.45 -9.96
N ARG A 590 -25.72 3.05 -11.15
CA ARG A 590 -24.82 2.74 -12.28
C ARG A 590 -23.40 3.22 -12.00
N GLU A 591 -23.23 4.41 -11.46
CA GLU A 591 -21.92 4.94 -11.06
C GLU A 591 -21.29 4.09 -9.96
N LEU A 592 -22.07 3.65 -8.96
CA LEU A 592 -21.62 2.72 -7.92
C LEU A 592 -21.11 1.40 -8.52
N LYS A 593 -21.89 0.79 -9.43
CA LYS A 593 -21.46 -0.43 -10.13
C LYS A 593 -20.21 -0.23 -10.97
N GLN A 594 -20.08 0.89 -11.68
CA GLN A 594 -18.87 1.22 -12.43
C GLN A 594 -17.66 1.39 -11.51
N LEU A 595 -17.85 2.01 -10.34
CA LEU A 595 -16.79 2.18 -9.34
C LEU A 595 -16.36 0.84 -8.74
N GLU A 596 -17.32 -0.04 -8.42
CA GLU A 596 -17.05 -1.41 -7.93
C GLU A 596 -16.29 -2.24 -8.97
N GLU A 597 -16.64 -2.09 -10.25
CA GLU A 597 -16.00 -2.80 -11.35
C GLU A 597 -14.58 -2.26 -11.64
N ALA A 598 -14.39 -0.94 -11.55
CA ALA A 598 -13.07 -0.32 -11.58
C ALA A 598 -12.20 -0.81 -10.42
N PHE A 599 -12.75 -0.87 -9.20
CA PHE A 599 -12.06 -1.36 -8.01
C PHE A 599 -11.66 -2.84 -8.15
N ARG A 600 -12.54 -3.69 -8.68
CA ARG A 600 -12.19 -5.10 -8.98
C ARG A 600 -11.08 -5.23 -10.03
N LYS A 601 -11.10 -4.39 -11.08
CA LYS A 601 -10.04 -4.38 -12.10
C LYS A 601 -8.71 -3.93 -11.49
N GLU A 602 -8.74 -2.95 -10.61
CA GLU A 602 -7.55 -2.44 -9.90
C GLU A 602 -6.97 -3.46 -8.92
N MET A 603 -7.82 -4.15 -8.14
CA MET A 603 -7.40 -5.27 -7.29
C MET A 603 -6.77 -6.40 -8.11
N LYS A 604 -7.36 -6.78 -9.26
CA LYS A 604 -6.76 -7.78 -10.15
C LYS A 604 -5.39 -7.35 -10.70
N LYS A 605 -5.23 -6.06 -11.05
CA LYS A 605 -3.94 -5.51 -11.46
C LYS A 605 -2.92 -5.55 -10.32
N ARG A 606 -3.31 -5.18 -9.10
CA ARG A 606 -2.46 -5.22 -7.91
C ARG A 606 -2.02 -6.64 -7.58
N ASP A 607 -2.93 -7.61 -7.63
CA ASP A 607 -2.62 -9.03 -7.42
C ASP A 607 -1.73 -9.60 -8.52
N SER A 608 -1.90 -9.19 -9.77
CA SER A 608 -1.01 -9.56 -10.87
C SER A 608 0.39 -8.98 -10.67
N LYS A 609 0.49 -7.73 -10.20
CA LYS A 609 1.76 -7.06 -9.90
C LYS A 609 2.46 -7.71 -8.70
N LEU A 610 1.73 -8.01 -7.62
CA LEU A 610 2.26 -8.74 -6.47
C LEU A 610 2.77 -10.14 -6.84
N ARG A 611 2.07 -10.84 -7.74
CA ARG A 611 2.55 -12.11 -8.29
C ARG A 611 3.83 -11.94 -9.11
N SER A 612 3.90 -10.92 -9.96
CA SER A 612 5.10 -10.59 -10.72
C SER A 612 6.29 -10.24 -9.81
N MET A 613 6.08 -9.42 -8.78
CA MET A 613 7.12 -9.05 -7.81
C MET A 613 7.60 -10.26 -7.00
N ARG A 614 6.70 -11.15 -6.58
CA ARG A 614 7.08 -12.42 -5.93
C ARG A 614 7.90 -13.31 -6.87
N GLY A 615 7.55 -13.35 -8.16
CA GLY A 615 8.34 -14.03 -9.18
C GLY A 615 9.74 -13.43 -9.33
N SER A 616 9.83 -12.11 -9.44
CA SER A 616 11.09 -11.37 -9.53
C SER A 616 11.98 -11.54 -8.30
N LEU A 617 11.41 -11.51 -7.09
CA LEU A 617 12.13 -11.76 -5.84
C LEU A 617 12.65 -13.20 -5.76
N ALA A 618 11.86 -14.18 -6.20
CA ALA A 618 12.28 -15.58 -6.27
C ALA A 618 13.42 -15.77 -7.29
N GLU A 619 13.36 -15.07 -8.42
CA GLU A 619 14.41 -15.07 -9.45
C GLU A 619 15.68 -14.37 -8.97
N GLN A 620 15.55 -13.24 -8.28
CA GLN A 620 16.67 -12.54 -7.64
C GLN A 620 17.31 -13.39 -6.53
N ALA A 621 16.50 -14.12 -5.74
CA ALA A 621 17.00 -15.06 -4.75
C ALA A 621 17.75 -16.23 -5.41
N ARG A 622 17.26 -16.77 -6.53
CA ARG A 622 18.00 -17.77 -7.33
C ARG A 622 19.30 -17.21 -7.88
N ASN A 623 19.30 -15.99 -8.42
CA ASN A 623 20.50 -15.34 -8.93
C ASN A 623 21.51 -15.06 -7.81
N HIS A 624 21.05 -14.65 -6.63
CA HIS A 624 21.89 -14.50 -5.45
C HIS A 624 22.47 -15.84 -5.01
N GLN A 625 21.67 -16.92 -4.99
CA GLN A 625 22.15 -18.25 -4.68
C GLN A 625 23.21 -18.73 -5.69
N VAL A 626 23.01 -18.46 -6.98
CA VAL A 626 24.01 -18.78 -8.03
C VAL A 626 25.28 -17.96 -7.84
N LEU A 627 25.18 -16.68 -7.45
CA LEU A 627 26.33 -15.84 -7.17
C LEU A 627 27.07 -16.28 -5.90
N VAL A 628 26.36 -16.65 -4.85
CA VAL A 628 26.92 -17.22 -3.61
C VAL A 628 27.62 -18.54 -3.93
N ASN A 629 26.97 -19.45 -4.66
CA ASN A 629 27.60 -20.70 -5.08
C ASN A 629 28.84 -20.45 -5.97
N ARG A 630 28.81 -19.43 -6.84
CA ARG A 630 29.99 -19.03 -7.63
C ARG A 630 31.11 -18.47 -6.76
N LEU A 631 30.80 -17.66 -5.76
CA LEU A 631 31.78 -17.09 -4.84
C LEU A 631 32.38 -18.18 -3.94
N GLU A 632 31.57 -19.12 -3.47
CA GLU A 632 32.00 -20.33 -2.76
C GLU A 632 32.88 -21.25 -3.63
N MET A 633 32.68 -21.24 -4.96
CA MET A 633 33.53 -21.96 -5.93
C MET A 633 34.76 -21.16 -6.40
N SER A 634 34.84 -19.85 -6.12
CA SER A 634 35.94 -18.97 -6.56
C SER A 634 36.97 -18.69 -5.46
N THR A 635 36.64 -18.96 -4.21
CA THR A 635 37.62 -19.06 -3.13
C THR A 635 38.16 -20.48 -3.13
N VAL A 636 39.39 -20.67 -3.56
CA VAL A 636 40.18 -21.86 -3.20
C VAL A 636 40.49 -21.71 -1.71
N PRO A 637 39.92 -22.53 -0.81
CA PRO A 637 40.47 -22.68 0.51
C PRO A 637 41.59 -23.72 0.39
N GLU A 638 42.81 -23.38 0.80
CA GLU A 638 43.68 -24.41 1.38
C GLU A 638 42.82 -25.17 2.39
N GLU A 639 42.72 -26.49 2.27
CA GLU A 639 41.98 -27.31 3.22
C GLU A 639 42.67 -27.27 4.58
N PRO A 640 42.05 -26.74 5.66
CA PRO A 640 42.26 -27.35 6.96
C PRO A 640 41.33 -28.56 7.01
N GLU A 641 41.91 -29.71 7.35
CA GLU A 641 41.18 -30.93 7.70
C GLU A 641 39.94 -30.58 8.54
N LYS A 642 38.76 -30.98 8.07
CA LYS A 642 37.51 -30.75 8.80
C LYS A 642 37.63 -31.41 10.18
N PRO A 643 37.56 -30.65 11.29
CA PRO A 643 37.52 -31.27 12.60
C PRO A 643 36.22 -32.05 12.71
N ASP A 644 36.37 -33.31 13.11
CA ASP A 644 35.29 -34.24 13.41
C ASP A 644 34.28 -33.56 14.37
N ILE A 645 33.08 -33.24 13.85
CA ILE A 645 32.02 -32.52 14.57
C ILE A 645 31.52 -33.32 15.80
N SER A 646 31.88 -34.61 15.89
CA SER A 646 31.73 -35.43 17.09
C SER A 646 32.51 -34.88 18.30
N GLN A 647 33.63 -34.21 18.07
CA GLN A 647 34.55 -33.69 19.09
C GLN A 647 34.18 -32.28 19.58
N LEU A 648 33.30 -31.57 18.86
CA LEU A 648 32.82 -30.22 19.21
C LEU A 648 31.63 -30.20 20.19
N LYS A 649 31.13 -31.37 20.60
CA LYS A 649 30.13 -31.48 21.66
C LYS A 649 30.80 -31.42 23.03
N LEU A 650 31.05 -30.22 23.54
CA LEU A 650 31.40 -30.04 24.95
C LEU A 650 30.31 -30.67 25.81
N LYS A 651 30.69 -31.57 26.72
CA LYS A 651 29.76 -32.15 27.68
C LYS A 651 29.35 -31.04 28.66
N VAL A 652 28.14 -31.14 29.23
CA VAL A 652 27.67 -30.19 30.27
C VAL A 652 28.68 -30.07 31.42
N LYS A 653 29.39 -31.15 31.76
CA LYS A 653 30.48 -31.15 32.74
C LYS A 653 31.66 -30.25 32.35
N ASP A 654 32.03 -30.22 31.07
CA ASP A 654 33.11 -29.38 30.56
C ASP A 654 32.68 -27.91 30.46
N GLN A 655 31.41 -27.67 30.16
CA GLN A 655 30.81 -26.33 30.18
C GLN A 655 30.75 -25.74 31.60
N MET A 656 30.42 -26.56 32.61
CA MET A 656 30.50 -26.17 34.03
C MET A 656 31.94 -25.83 34.45
N LYS A 657 32.92 -26.64 34.04
CA LYS A 657 34.34 -26.38 34.30
C LYS A 657 34.83 -25.07 33.64
N ASN A 658 34.32 -24.77 32.44
CA ASN A 658 34.61 -23.51 31.76
C ASN A 658 34.01 -22.30 32.48
N LEU A 659 32.84 -22.43 33.10
CA LEU A 659 32.26 -21.38 33.96
C LEU A 659 33.12 -21.13 35.20
N GLU A 660 33.63 -22.19 35.85
CA GLU A 660 34.56 -22.05 36.98
C GLU A 660 35.86 -21.36 36.57
N MET A 661 36.41 -21.69 35.40
CA MET A 661 37.59 -21.04 34.85
C MET A 661 37.36 -19.56 34.52
N LEU A 662 36.20 -19.23 33.95
CA LEU A 662 35.83 -17.83 33.68
C LEU A 662 35.67 -17.04 34.98
N GLN A 663 35.11 -17.65 36.01
CA GLN A 663 34.98 -17.04 37.33
C GLN A 663 36.36 -16.84 38.00
N GLY A 664 37.31 -17.76 37.79
CA GLY A 664 38.71 -17.59 38.18
C GLY A 664 39.40 -16.46 37.41
N ALA A 665 39.21 -16.40 36.09
CA ALA A 665 39.79 -15.35 35.24
C ALA A 665 39.23 -13.95 35.57
N LEU A 666 37.96 -13.84 35.97
CA LEU A 666 37.37 -12.58 36.45
C LEU A 666 37.98 -12.16 37.80
N LYS A 667 38.13 -13.10 38.75
CA LYS A 667 38.77 -12.84 40.05
C LYS A 667 40.23 -12.40 39.91
N GLU A 668 40.91 -12.91 38.88
CA GLU A 668 42.28 -12.53 38.52
C GLU A 668 42.37 -11.28 37.63
N ASN A 669 41.25 -10.58 37.36
CA ASN A 669 41.15 -9.41 36.49
C ASN A 669 41.69 -9.62 35.05
N LYS A 670 41.72 -10.85 34.57
CA LYS A 670 42.18 -11.19 33.21
C LYS A 670 41.11 -10.94 32.14
N ILE A 671 39.84 -10.78 32.55
CA ILE A 671 38.69 -10.50 31.69
C ILE A 671 37.83 -9.41 32.33
N SER A 672 37.15 -8.60 31.50
CA SER A 672 36.22 -7.60 31.99
C SER A 672 34.93 -8.23 32.53
N LEU A 673 34.27 -7.54 33.47
CA LEU A 673 32.99 -7.97 34.03
C LEU A 673 31.92 -8.15 32.95
N GLU A 674 31.88 -7.26 31.98
CA GLU A 674 30.91 -7.29 30.88
C GLU A 674 31.13 -8.53 29.98
N LEU A 675 32.38 -8.83 29.63
CA LEU A 675 32.71 -10.02 28.84
C LEU A 675 32.44 -11.31 29.61
N HIS A 676 32.71 -11.32 30.92
CA HIS A 676 32.35 -12.44 31.79
C HIS A 676 30.84 -12.69 31.79
N THR A 677 30.03 -11.66 32.03
CA THR A 677 28.55 -11.78 32.06
C THR A 677 28.00 -12.32 30.74
N ILE A 678 28.43 -11.75 29.61
CA ILE A 678 27.98 -12.21 28.28
C ILE A 678 28.38 -13.67 28.03
N THR A 679 29.60 -14.04 28.38
CA THR A 679 30.10 -15.41 28.11
C THR A 679 29.42 -16.44 29.02
N VAL A 680 29.16 -16.09 30.28
CA VAL A 680 28.41 -16.93 31.22
C VAL A 680 26.98 -17.14 30.74
N ASP A 681 26.30 -16.08 30.28
CA ASP A 681 24.94 -16.18 29.76
C ASP A 681 24.85 -17.06 28.52
N ILE A 682 25.81 -16.96 27.60
CA ILE A 682 25.88 -17.81 26.40
C ILE A 682 26.11 -19.28 26.79
N ILE A 683 27.00 -19.56 27.74
CA ILE A 683 27.27 -20.93 28.20
C ILE A 683 26.04 -21.50 28.91
N ASN A 684 25.36 -20.72 29.75
CA ASN A 684 24.12 -21.12 30.42
C ASN A 684 23.00 -21.42 29.41
N GLN A 685 22.78 -20.55 28.43
CA GLN A 685 21.81 -20.81 27.37
C GLN A 685 22.15 -22.08 26.58
N ALA A 686 23.43 -22.30 26.26
CA ALA A 686 23.88 -23.50 25.56
C ALA A 686 23.64 -24.79 26.37
N MET A 687 23.74 -24.73 27.71
CA MET A 687 23.41 -25.84 28.60
C MET A 687 21.90 -26.14 28.66
N GLU A 688 21.03 -25.15 28.44
CA GLU A 688 19.56 -25.32 28.44
C GLU A 688 18.99 -25.82 27.10
N VAL A 689 19.70 -25.62 25.98
CA VAL A 689 19.23 -26.05 24.64
C VAL A 689 18.85 -27.55 24.56
N PRO A 690 19.63 -28.49 25.11
CA PRO A 690 19.26 -29.91 25.12
C PRO A 690 17.96 -30.18 25.88
N GLU A 691 17.73 -29.51 27.01
CA GLU A 691 16.50 -29.66 27.79
C GLU A 691 15.30 -29.08 27.05
N MET A 692 15.44 -27.89 26.46
CA MET A 692 14.43 -27.27 25.61
C MET A 692 14.03 -28.15 24.42
N ARG A 693 15.02 -28.77 23.75
CA ARG A 693 14.76 -29.73 22.65
C ARG A 693 14.04 -30.97 23.14
N LEU A 694 14.37 -31.47 24.32
CA LEU A 694 13.70 -32.62 24.93
C LEU A 694 12.24 -32.27 25.28
N ARG A 695 11.98 -31.10 25.88
CA ARG A 695 10.61 -30.60 26.15
C ARG A 695 9.80 -30.48 24.87
N GLN A 696 10.36 -29.89 23.81
CA GLN A 696 9.69 -29.78 22.51
C GLN A 696 9.39 -31.15 21.88
N MET A 697 10.28 -32.13 22.06
CA MET A 697 10.03 -33.52 21.63
C MET A 697 8.86 -34.14 22.40
N PHE A 698 8.80 -33.95 23.73
CA PHE A 698 7.69 -34.44 24.56
C PHE A 698 6.36 -33.74 24.27
N GLU A 699 6.37 -32.43 24.02
CA GLU A 699 5.18 -31.66 23.61
C GLU A 699 4.64 -32.18 22.27
N ARG A 700 5.51 -32.35 21.27
CA ARG A 700 5.12 -32.91 19.97
C ARG A 700 4.57 -34.34 20.10
N TYR A 701 5.17 -35.16 20.95
CA TYR A 701 4.70 -36.52 21.21
C TYR A 701 3.33 -36.52 21.91
N SER A 702 3.12 -35.61 22.86
CA SER A 702 1.84 -35.44 23.58
C SER A 702 0.72 -34.93 22.66
N CYS A 703 1.03 -34.00 21.75
CA CYS A 703 0.08 -33.52 20.74
C CYS A 703 -0.31 -34.60 19.72
N LEU A 704 0.63 -35.50 19.37
CA LEU A 704 0.35 -36.65 18.50
C LEU A 704 -0.49 -37.73 19.20
N GLY A 705 -0.32 -37.92 20.52
CA GLY A 705 -1.13 -38.81 21.34
C GLY A 705 -2.58 -38.33 21.51
N GLY A 706 -2.79 -37.03 21.71
CA GLY A 706 -4.14 -36.45 21.90
C GLY A 706 -5.00 -36.39 20.62
N CYS A 707 -4.39 -36.41 19.43
CA CYS A 707 -5.12 -36.33 18.16
C CYS A 707 -5.63 -37.68 17.64
N ARG A 708 -5.14 -38.82 18.15
CA ARG A 708 -5.59 -40.14 17.69
C ARG A 708 -6.89 -40.63 18.34
N THR A 709 -7.30 -40.09 19.48
CA THR A 709 -8.50 -40.57 20.20
C THR A 709 -9.80 -39.84 19.85
N ARG A 710 -9.79 -38.83 18.97
CA ARG A 710 -11.00 -38.01 18.67
C ARG A 710 -11.53 -38.04 17.24
N LYS A 711 -10.90 -38.76 16.30
CA LYS A 711 -11.33 -38.86 14.88
C LYS A 711 -11.82 -40.26 14.46
N GLY A 712 -12.52 -40.95 15.35
CA GLY A 712 -13.09 -42.27 15.06
C GLY A 712 -14.43 -42.54 15.74
N ARG A 713 -15.41 -41.63 15.62
CA ARG A 713 -16.83 -41.96 15.86
C ARG A 713 -17.76 -40.84 15.39
N LYS A 714 -18.42 -41.07 14.25
CA LYS A 714 -19.66 -40.49 13.68
C LYS A 714 -19.56 -40.60 12.15
N GLY A 715 -20.32 -41.40 11.40
CA GLY A 715 -21.34 -42.39 11.71
C GLY A 715 -21.92 -42.93 10.39
N VAL A 716 -22.17 -44.25 10.34
CA VAL A 716 -23.15 -45.03 9.56
C VAL A 716 -23.26 -46.32 10.40
N GLY A 717 -24.36 -46.69 11.04
CA GLY A 717 -25.69 -46.96 10.51
C GLY A 717 -25.96 -48.45 10.72
N GLU A 718 -26.86 -48.77 11.64
CA GLU A 718 -27.69 -50.00 11.72
C GLU A 718 -27.12 -51.38 12.20
N THR A 719 -27.80 -51.85 13.27
CA THR A 719 -28.32 -53.21 13.53
C THR A 719 -27.46 -54.38 14.03
N ALA A 720 -28.06 -55.09 15.01
CA ALA A 720 -27.75 -56.40 15.59
C ALA A 720 -26.42 -56.48 16.37
N GLY A 721 -26.34 -56.90 17.63
CA GLY A 721 -27.08 -57.94 18.35
C GLY A 721 -26.01 -58.86 18.98
N TRP A 722 -26.29 -59.43 20.16
CA TRP A 722 -25.46 -60.38 20.92
C TRP A 722 -24.23 -59.73 21.59
N GLY A 723 -23.98 -59.80 22.90
CA GLY A 723 -24.38 -60.77 23.92
C GLY A 723 -23.11 -61.36 24.51
N THR A 724 -22.89 -61.17 25.84
CA THR A 724 -21.95 -61.94 26.71
C THR A 724 -20.45 -61.88 26.33
N SER A 725 -19.47 -62.21 27.16
CA SER A 725 -19.22 -62.23 28.60
C SER A 725 -17.72 -62.60 28.72
N ALA A 726 -17.11 -62.23 29.86
CA ALA A 726 -15.92 -62.82 30.45
C ALA A 726 -14.50 -62.37 30.00
N GLU A 727 -13.72 -62.14 31.07
CA GLU A 727 -12.27 -62.00 31.27
C GLU A 727 -11.57 -60.68 30.89
#